data_AF-A0A9P3G0Y1-F1
#
_entry.id   AF-A0A9P3G0Y1-F1
#
_cell.length_a   1.000
_cell.length_b   1.000
_cell.length_c   1.000
_cell.angle_alpha   90.00
_cell.angle_beta   90.00
_cell.angle_gamma   90.00
#
_symmetry.space_group_name_H-M   'P 1'
#
loop_
_entity.id
_entity.type
_entity.pdbx_description
1 polymer ?
#
loop_
_entity_poly.entity_id
_entity_poly.type
_entity_poly.pdbx_seq_one_letter_code
_entity_poly.pdbx_strand_id
1 'polypeptide(L)'
;MQDGRAPRIKNRAPAAIQVTAEQLLRDAQERQESQFRAPKQRVEDFEELHEYRGRKREEFEKRIRQTRGSIKEWLQYANWEASQGEYARSRSVFERALDVDPRSVQLWLSYTEMELKGRNVQHARNLFDRAVTLLPRVDQLWYKYVYLEELLQNVPGARQVFERWMQWEPEDKAWQAYIKMEQRYNELDRASAIYERWVAIRPEPRVWVKWGKFEEERGRLDKAREVFQTALEFFGDDEEQVEKAQAVFSAFAKMETRLKEFERARVIYKFALSRLPRSKSAALYAAYTKFEKQHGTKTTLESTVLGKRRIQYEDELAQDGRNYDVWFDYARLEEGALKDLQEEGVTAEEEQAAIGRVREVYERAVSQVPPGSEKRYWRRYIFLWLNYALFEEIETKDYDRSRQIYQTALKLVPHKQFTFAKLWLMYAQFEVRRLDLPAARKTLGAAIGMCPKEKLFKGYIQLEFDLREFDRVRTLYEKYIEYDPSNSSAWIKYAELETQLEDFSRTRAIFELGISQPQLSMPELLWKAYIDFETEEGEREKARSLYERLLNLSGHVKVWISYALFEATPLPISRAEREELDEETEDIPMVEGDIETARQVFDRAYKDLKSKGFKAERVALLESWKAFEETNGEPDDVDKVQKMFPIVSKKRRVDETGQVVEDWDMVFADDERESNPATFKFLQFAHQWAQAKKTGAAPSAVLPIASRSTQESEQANSAKGSREDDAASDVASSQGDDDEE
;
A
#
# COMPACT_ATOMS: atom_id res chain seq x y z
N MET A 1 73.05 -8.04 54.29
CA MET A 1 72.25 -8.29 55.51
C MET A 1 70.93 -8.91 55.08
N GLN A 2 70.35 -9.81 55.87
CA GLN A 2 69.00 -10.33 55.59
C GLN A 2 67.98 -9.27 56.00
N ASP A 3 67.21 -8.76 55.04
CA ASP A 3 66.11 -7.84 55.31
C ASP A 3 64.95 -8.67 55.92
N GLY A 4 64.91 -8.75 57.25
CA GLY A 4 64.06 -9.63 58.06
C GLY A 4 62.56 -9.30 58.03
N ARG A 5 62.04 -8.88 56.88
CA ARG A 5 60.61 -8.70 56.64
C ARG A 5 59.97 -10.06 56.48
N ALA A 6 59.14 -10.44 57.46
CA ALA A 6 58.27 -11.61 57.38
C ALA A 6 57.55 -11.67 56.02
N PRO A 7 57.30 -12.86 55.46
CA PRO A 7 56.71 -13.00 54.13
C PRO A 7 55.37 -12.27 54.07
N ARG A 8 55.36 -11.10 53.40
CA ARG A 8 54.15 -10.28 53.27
C ARG A 8 53.11 -11.13 52.56
N ILE A 9 52.09 -11.56 53.31
CA ILE A 9 50.98 -12.37 52.79
C ILE A 9 50.32 -11.54 51.70
N LYS A 10 50.65 -11.86 50.43
CA LYS A 10 50.11 -11.15 49.27
C LYS A 10 48.63 -11.51 49.19
N ASN A 11 47.77 -10.57 49.56
CA ASN A 11 46.33 -10.75 49.38
C ASN A 11 46.08 -11.01 47.88
N ARG A 12 45.49 -12.17 47.57
CA ARG A 12 45.14 -12.58 46.21
C ARG A 12 43.69 -12.27 45.84
N ALA A 13 42.95 -11.58 46.71
CA ALA A 13 41.67 -11.00 46.34
C ALA A 13 41.83 -10.09 45.11
N PRO A 14 40.84 -10.03 44.20
CA PRO A 14 40.90 -9.15 43.04
C PRO A 14 41.07 -7.70 43.48
N ALA A 15 42.01 -6.98 42.86
CA ALA A 15 42.20 -5.57 43.12
C ALA A 15 40.93 -4.78 42.72
N ALA A 16 40.44 -3.91 43.61
CA ALA A 16 39.25 -3.11 43.39
C ALA A 16 39.36 -2.14 42.20
N ILE A 17 40.59 -1.82 41.79
CA ILE A 17 40.91 -1.12 40.54
C ILE A 17 41.86 -2.03 39.75
N GLN A 18 41.47 -2.37 38.53
CA GLN A 18 42.36 -3.05 37.57
C GLN A 18 43.16 -1.99 36.81
N VAL A 19 44.48 -2.15 36.75
CA VAL A 19 45.35 -1.19 36.06
C VAL A 19 45.11 -1.32 34.54
N THR A 20 44.55 -0.27 33.94
CA THR A 20 44.24 -0.24 32.50
C THR A 20 45.43 0.24 31.68
N ALA A 21 45.41 -0.02 30.37
CA ALA A 21 46.38 0.54 29.44
C ALA A 21 46.36 2.08 29.43
N GLU A 22 45.20 2.72 29.62
CA GLU A 22 45.09 4.18 29.80
C GLU A 22 45.90 4.65 31.01
N GLN A 23 45.79 3.96 32.14
CA GLN A 23 46.50 4.33 33.35
C GLN A 23 48.02 4.23 33.17
N LEU A 24 48.51 3.19 32.48
CA LEU A 24 49.93 3.05 32.14
C LEU A 24 50.41 4.14 31.17
N LEU A 25 49.58 4.58 30.22
CA LEU A 25 49.91 5.68 29.30
C LEU A 25 49.93 7.04 30.02
N ARG A 26 49.00 7.30 30.96
CA ARG A 26 49.03 8.48 31.83
C ARG A 26 50.29 8.49 32.70
N ASP A 27 50.58 7.38 33.39
CA ASP A 27 51.81 7.19 34.18
C ASP A 27 53.09 7.43 33.35
N ALA A 28 53.11 6.99 32.10
CA ALA A 28 54.25 7.16 31.20
C ALA A 28 54.41 8.62 30.73
N GLN A 29 53.30 9.32 30.45
CA GLN A 29 53.31 10.74 30.06
C GLN A 29 53.67 11.64 31.26
N GLU A 30 53.21 11.33 32.47
CA GLU A 30 53.56 12.07 33.70
C GLU A 30 55.02 11.83 34.12
N ARG A 31 55.61 10.67 33.78
CA ARG A 31 57.05 10.39 33.95
C ARG A 31 57.93 10.85 32.79
N GLN A 32 57.36 11.41 31.72
CA GLN A 32 58.16 11.90 30.60
C GLN A 32 58.89 13.19 31.03
N GLU A 33 60.20 13.12 31.19
CA GLU A 33 61.02 14.27 31.60
C GLU A 33 60.75 15.49 30.73
N SER A 34 60.48 16.63 31.37
CA SER A 34 60.14 17.87 30.66
C SER A 34 61.29 18.29 29.75
N GLN A 35 61.01 18.39 28.44
CA GLN A 35 62.01 18.75 27.43
C GLN A 35 62.91 19.90 27.88
N PHE A 36 64.23 19.69 27.84
CA PHE A 36 65.23 20.63 28.36
C PHE A 36 65.05 22.03 27.76
N ARG A 37 64.75 23.00 28.62
CA ARG A 37 64.65 24.42 28.24
C ARG A 37 65.96 25.11 28.56
N ALA A 38 66.66 25.57 27.52
CA ALA A 38 67.87 26.37 27.67
C ALA A 38 67.60 27.63 28.55
N PRO A 39 68.58 28.06 29.36
CA PRO A 39 68.44 29.23 30.21
C PRO A 39 68.21 30.50 29.38
N LYS A 40 67.43 31.44 29.93
CA LYS A 40 67.14 32.73 29.29
C LYS A 40 68.34 33.67 29.41
N GLN A 41 69.33 33.53 28.53
CA GLN A 41 70.38 34.54 28.34
C GLN A 41 69.71 35.87 27.91
N ARG A 42 70.12 36.97 28.55
CA ARG A 42 69.88 38.33 28.03
C ARG A 42 71.04 38.68 27.10
N VAL A 43 70.74 39.47 26.08
CA VAL A 43 71.75 40.03 25.17
C VAL A 43 71.86 41.50 25.54
N GLU A 44 73.03 41.92 26.00
CA GLU A 44 73.25 43.26 26.55
C GLU A 44 74.07 44.13 25.58
N ASP A 45 75.02 43.54 24.84
CA ASP A 45 75.88 44.25 23.88
C ASP A 45 75.62 43.92 22.40
N PHE A 46 76.05 44.84 21.51
CA PHE A 46 76.00 44.65 20.06
C PHE A 46 76.87 43.47 19.57
N GLU A 47 77.96 43.15 20.27
CA GLU A 47 78.83 42.02 19.94
C GLU A 47 78.14 40.68 20.29
N GLU A 48 77.53 40.57 21.47
CA GLU A 48 76.69 39.42 21.83
C GLU A 48 75.51 39.25 20.86
N LEU A 49 74.89 40.35 20.42
CA LEU A 49 73.83 40.31 19.41
C LEU A 49 74.35 39.78 18.08
N HIS A 50 75.57 40.15 17.68
CA HIS A 50 76.23 39.63 16.48
C HIS A 50 76.58 38.14 16.61
N GLU A 51 77.04 37.70 17.78
CA GLU A 51 77.41 36.30 18.07
C GLU A 51 76.15 35.40 18.14
N TYR A 52 75.08 35.87 18.80
CA TYR A 52 73.75 35.26 18.77
C TYR A 52 73.20 35.15 17.34
N ARG A 53 73.29 36.23 16.55
CA ARG A 53 72.89 36.22 15.15
C ARG A 53 73.73 35.24 14.32
N GLY A 54 75.03 35.16 14.57
CA GLY A 54 75.95 34.20 13.95
C GLY A 54 75.54 32.76 14.22
N ARG A 55 75.42 32.37 15.49
CA ARG A 55 74.97 31.03 15.92
C ARG A 55 73.61 30.66 15.31
N LYS A 56 72.65 31.58 15.29
CA LYS A 56 71.33 31.33 14.68
C LYS A 56 71.37 31.19 13.16
N ARG A 57 72.19 31.98 12.46
CA ARG A 57 72.40 31.84 11.02
C ARG A 57 73.04 30.52 10.65
N GLU A 58 74.07 30.08 11.38
CA GLU A 58 74.68 28.78 11.15
C GLU A 58 73.67 27.65 11.40
N GLU A 59 72.87 27.73 12.46
CA GLU A 59 71.79 26.77 12.73
C GLU A 59 70.77 26.69 11.58
N PHE A 60 70.28 27.83 11.09
CA PHE A 60 69.32 27.87 9.98
C PHE A 60 69.93 27.42 8.65
N GLU A 61 71.13 27.88 8.29
CA GLU A 61 71.84 27.44 7.07
C GLU A 61 72.21 25.96 7.11
N LYS A 62 72.53 25.40 8.28
CA LYS A 62 72.78 23.96 8.45
C LYS A 62 71.51 23.14 8.25
N ARG A 63 70.38 23.57 8.81
CA ARG A 63 69.06 22.97 8.55
C ARG A 63 68.70 23.04 7.06
N ILE A 64 68.72 24.24 6.47
CA ILE A 64 68.45 24.45 5.03
C ILE A 64 69.37 23.62 4.12
N ARG A 65 70.62 23.37 4.52
CA ARG A 65 71.55 22.48 3.79
C ARG A 65 71.19 21.00 3.90
N GLN A 66 70.61 20.56 5.02
CA GLN A 66 70.14 19.19 5.24
C GLN A 66 68.77 18.96 4.59
N THR A 67 67.87 19.94 4.66
CA THR A 67 66.44 19.84 4.30
C THR A 67 66.06 20.91 3.26
N ARG A 68 66.84 21.02 2.18
CA ARG A 68 66.73 22.08 1.16
C ARG A 68 65.32 22.30 0.58
N GLY A 69 64.51 21.25 0.43
CA GLY A 69 63.11 21.36 -0.04
C GLY A 69 62.09 21.77 1.03
N SER A 70 62.49 21.95 2.29
CA SER A 70 61.61 22.29 3.40
C SER A 70 61.28 23.77 3.43
N ILE A 71 60.22 24.17 2.71
CA ILE A 71 59.67 25.53 2.70
C ILE A 71 59.50 26.10 4.12
N LYS A 72 59.14 25.26 5.10
CA LYS A 72 58.98 25.66 6.51
C LYS A 72 60.27 26.23 7.13
N GLU A 73 61.44 25.74 6.75
CA GLU A 73 62.72 26.20 7.31
C GLU A 73 63.19 27.51 6.67
N TRP A 74 63.03 27.63 5.35
CA TRP A 74 63.20 28.91 4.64
C TRP A 74 62.29 30.00 5.21
N LEU A 75 61.01 29.68 5.44
CA LEU A 75 60.05 30.57 6.10
C LEU A 75 60.49 30.98 7.50
N GLN A 76 60.94 30.04 8.34
CA GLN A 76 61.41 30.35 9.69
C GLN A 76 62.65 31.24 9.67
N TYR A 77 63.63 30.95 8.80
CA TYR A 77 64.85 31.75 8.71
C TYR A 77 64.58 33.17 8.18
N ALA A 78 63.81 33.31 7.10
CA ALA A 78 63.50 34.60 6.50
C ALA A 78 62.67 35.51 7.42
N ASN A 79 61.69 34.94 8.15
CA ASN A 79 60.94 35.68 9.18
C ASN A 79 61.81 36.01 10.41
N TRP A 80 62.80 35.18 10.75
CA TRP A 80 63.74 35.50 11.82
C TRP A 80 64.65 36.68 11.44
N GLU A 81 65.24 36.70 10.23
CA GLU A 81 66.01 37.87 9.73
C GLU A 81 65.16 39.14 9.66
N ALA A 82 63.88 39.03 9.28
CA ALA A 82 62.93 40.14 9.32
C ALA A 82 62.68 40.65 10.75
N SER A 83 62.57 39.76 11.75
CA SER A 83 62.44 40.16 13.16
C SER A 83 63.74 40.76 13.75
N GLN A 84 64.90 40.53 13.12
CA GLN A 84 66.16 41.23 13.40
C GLN A 84 66.27 42.61 12.73
N GLY A 85 65.29 42.99 11.89
CA GLY A 85 65.31 44.20 11.07
C GLY A 85 66.20 44.12 9.82
N GLU A 86 66.83 42.96 9.56
CA GLU A 86 67.75 42.77 8.44
C GLU A 86 67.02 42.39 7.15
N TYR A 87 66.10 43.26 6.73
CA TYR A 87 65.24 43.08 5.55
C TYR A 87 66.03 42.73 4.27
N ALA A 88 67.22 43.29 4.07
CA ALA A 88 68.09 42.96 2.94
C ALA A 88 68.57 41.49 2.94
N ARG A 89 68.81 40.89 4.11
CA ARG A 89 69.12 39.46 4.23
C ARG A 89 67.85 38.61 4.10
N SER A 90 66.74 39.04 4.71
CA SER A 90 65.43 38.37 4.55
C SER A 90 65.05 38.22 3.07
N ARG A 91 65.22 39.28 2.25
CA ARG A 91 65.11 39.23 0.78
C ARG A 91 65.98 38.14 0.16
N SER A 92 67.29 38.14 0.45
CA SER A 92 68.21 37.15 -0.11
C SER A 92 67.82 35.70 0.26
N VAL A 93 67.30 35.48 1.47
CA VAL A 93 66.78 34.17 1.89
C VAL A 93 65.50 33.80 1.13
N PHE A 94 64.57 34.74 0.91
CA PHE A 94 63.37 34.50 0.12
C PHE A 94 63.65 34.25 -1.36
N GLU A 95 64.55 35.02 -1.99
CA GLU A 95 64.96 34.78 -3.38
C GLU A 95 65.63 33.40 -3.52
N ARG A 96 66.55 33.04 -2.62
CA ARG A 96 67.16 31.69 -2.57
C ARG A 96 66.14 30.56 -2.33
N ALA A 97 65.05 30.83 -1.63
CA ALA A 97 63.97 29.88 -1.43
C ALA A 97 63.09 29.74 -2.69
N LEU A 98 62.85 30.84 -3.41
CA LEU A 98 62.15 30.85 -4.69
C LEU A 98 63.00 30.24 -5.82
N ASP A 99 64.33 30.33 -5.76
CA ASP A 99 65.24 29.58 -6.65
C ASP A 99 65.12 28.06 -6.47
N VAL A 100 64.61 27.60 -5.32
CA VAL A 100 64.41 26.17 -4.99
C VAL A 100 62.99 25.70 -5.28
N ASP A 101 61.97 26.50 -4.96
CA ASP A 101 60.58 26.23 -5.39
C ASP A 101 59.86 27.53 -5.83
N PRO A 102 59.95 27.89 -7.13
CA PRO A 102 59.25 29.04 -7.69
C PRO A 102 57.73 28.91 -7.69
N ARG A 103 57.17 27.70 -7.48
CA ARG A 103 55.73 27.42 -7.57
C ARG A 103 55.02 27.51 -6.23
N SER A 104 55.76 27.56 -5.13
CA SER A 104 55.19 27.62 -3.78
C SER A 104 54.51 28.96 -3.47
N VAL A 105 53.20 29.01 -3.67
CA VAL A 105 52.33 30.18 -3.36
C VAL A 105 52.59 30.75 -1.95
N GLN A 106 52.85 29.87 -0.98
CA GLN A 106 53.15 30.26 0.41
C GLN A 106 54.44 31.08 0.55
N LEU A 107 55.49 30.82 -0.26
CA LEU A 107 56.69 31.67 -0.25
C LEU A 107 56.36 33.07 -0.77
N TRP A 108 55.74 33.17 -1.95
CA TRP A 108 55.34 34.46 -2.53
C TRP A 108 54.47 35.30 -1.58
N LEU A 109 53.46 34.68 -0.94
CA LEU A 109 52.62 35.35 0.06
C LEU A 109 53.40 35.79 1.30
N SER A 110 54.27 34.94 1.85
CA SER A 110 55.07 35.31 3.03
C SER A 110 56.09 36.41 2.74
N TYR A 111 56.67 36.43 1.54
CA TYR A 111 57.66 37.41 1.10
C TYR A 111 57.00 38.77 0.81
N THR A 112 55.86 38.77 0.12
CA THR A 112 55.05 40.00 -0.06
C THR A 112 54.54 40.54 1.28
N GLU A 113 54.05 39.70 2.19
CA GLU A 113 53.65 40.13 3.53
C GLU A 113 54.84 40.64 4.37
N MET A 114 56.06 40.16 4.13
CA MET A 114 57.28 40.67 4.76
C MET A 114 57.63 42.08 4.25
N GLU A 115 57.63 42.32 2.93
CA GLU A 115 57.87 43.66 2.37
C GLU A 115 56.79 44.67 2.77
N LEU A 116 55.53 44.24 2.90
CA LEU A 116 54.44 45.09 3.41
C LEU A 116 54.63 45.44 4.90
N LYS A 117 55.08 44.51 5.74
CA LYS A 117 55.48 44.80 7.14
C LYS A 117 56.68 45.78 7.18
N GLY A 118 57.63 45.62 6.26
CA GLY A 118 58.73 46.56 6.02
C GLY A 118 58.34 47.88 5.37
N ARG A 119 57.05 48.11 5.07
CA ARG A 119 56.47 49.29 4.37
C ARG A 119 57.02 49.54 2.96
N ASN A 120 57.69 48.58 2.34
CA ASN A 120 58.33 48.70 1.03
C ASN A 120 57.32 48.44 -0.11
N VAL A 121 56.28 49.28 -0.19
CA VAL A 121 55.15 49.11 -1.13
C VAL A 121 55.58 48.82 -2.56
N GLN A 122 56.60 49.52 -3.09
CA GLN A 122 57.06 49.28 -4.45
C GLN A 122 57.78 47.94 -4.65
N HIS A 123 58.47 47.43 -3.61
CA HIS A 123 59.03 46.07 -3.67
C HIS A 123 57.92 45.02 -3.63
N ALA A 124 56.90 45.23 -2.78
CA ALA A 124 55.72 44.36 -2.75
C ALA A 124 54.97 44.35 -4.10
N ARG A 125 54.81 45.50 -4.77
CA ARG A 125 54.25 45.59 -6.14
C ARG A 125 55.05 44.80 -7.17
N ASN A 126 56.35 45.07 -7.26
CA ASN A 126 57.23 44.36 -8.20
C ASN A 126 57.22 42.84 -7.95
N LEU A 127 57.12 42.44 -6.67
CA LEU A 127 57.08 41.05 -6.26
C LEU A 127 55.72 40.38 -6.57
N PHE A 128 54.59 41.08 -6.39
CA PHE A 128 53.28 40.60 -6.82
C PHE A 128 53.18 40.48 -8.34
N ASP A 129 53.70 41.45 -9.09
CA ASP A 129 53.74 41.41 -10.57
C ASP A 129 54.58 40.22 -11.07
N ARG A 130 55.75 39.96 -10.45
CA ARG A 130 56.58 38.78 -10.71
C ARG A 130 55.88 37.47 -10.32
N ALA A 131 55.17 37.44 -9.19
CA ALA A 131 54.42 36.27 -8.75
C ALA A 131 53.27 35.93 -9.71
N VAL A 132 52.53 36.96 -10.15
CA VAL A 132 51.39 36.86 -11.07
C VAL A 132 51.83 36.46 -12.48
N THR A 133 52.95 36.99 -12.99
CA THR A 133 53.47 36.61 -14.30
C THR A 133 54.05 35.19 -14.34
N LEU A 134 54.59 34.69 -13.22
CA LEU A 134 55.07 33.30 -13.10
C LEU A 134 53.96 32.29 -12.79
N LEU A 135 52.93 32.69 -12.04
CA LEU A 135 51.84 31.82 -11.56
C LEU A 135 50.43 32.38 -11.90
N PRO A 136 50.11 32.67 -13.18
CA PRO A 136 48.87 33.35 -13.56
C PRO A 136 47.58 32.57 -13.25
N ARG A 137 47.67 31.24 -13.01
CA ARG A 137 46.53 30.40 -12.60
C ARG A 137 46.25 30.40 -11.09
N VAL A 138 46.98 31.18 -10.28
CA VAL A 138 46.81 31.20 -8.83
C VAL A 138 46.02 32.45 -8.40
N ASP A 139 44.69 32.33 -8.41
CA ASP A 139 43.75 33.40 -8.03
C ASP A 139 44.08 34.08 -6.69
N GLN A 140 44.64 33.34 -5.72
CA GLN A 140 45.03 33.89 -4.42
C GLN A 140 46.09 35.01 -4.52
N LEU A 141 46.99 34.95 -5.52
CA LEU A 141 47.99 36.01 -5.75
C LEU A 141 47.35 37.25 -6.37
N TRP A 142 46.46 37.06 -7.37
CA TRP A 142 45.69 38.14 -7.97
C TRP A 142 44.80 38.86 -6.94
N TYR A 143 44.05 38.12 -6.12
CA TYR A 143 43.25 38.68 -5.03
C TYR A 143 44.07 39.52 -4.06
N LYS A 144 45.26 39.04 -3.65
CA LYS A 144 46.16 39.77 -2.75
C LYS A 144 46.79 41.00 -3.40
N TYR A 145 47.09 40.96 -4.70
CA TYR A 145 47.62 42.11 -5.45
C TYR A 145 46.54 43.19 -5.68
N VAL A 146 45.35 42.80 -6.12
CA VAL A 146 44.18 43.71 -6.22
C VAL A 146 43.89 44.36 -4.87
N TYR A 147 43.84 43.58 -3.80
CA TYR A 147 43.58 44.08 -2.46
C TYR A 147 44.67 45.05 -1.96
N LEU A 148 45.93 44.87 -2.37
CA LEU A 148 47.00 45.83 -2.10
C LEU A 148 46.75 47.17 -2.82
N GLU A 149 46.43 47.16 -4.12
CA GLU A 149 46.14 48.41 -4.85
C GLU A 149 44.85 49.09 -4.36
N GLU A 150 43.84 48.32 -3.93
CA GLU A 150 42.62 48.84 -3.31
C GLU A 150 42.88 49.49 -1.94
N LEU A 151 43.70 48.86 -1.08
CA LEU A 151 44.16 49.45 0.18
C LEU A 151 44.98 50.74 -0.03
N LEU A 152 45.71 50.83 -1.15
CA LEU A 152 46.45 52.03 -1.57
C LEU A 152 45.58 53.05 -2.32
N GLN A 153 44.27 52.81 -2.42
CA GLN A 153 43.28 53.63 -3.14
C GLN A 153 43.60 53.84 -4.63
N ASN A 154 44.47 53.02 -5.21
CA ASN A 154 44.88 53.07 -6.61
C ASN A 154 43.87 52.34 -7.51
N VAL A 155 42.65 52.88 -7.60
CA VAL A 155 41.55 52.30 -8.40
C VAL A 155 41.96 52.05 -9.87
N PRO A 156 42.70 52.94 -10.57
CA PRO A 156 43.18 52.66 -11.93
C PRO A 156 44.17 51.50 -11.99
N GLY A 157 45.09 51.38 -11.02
CA GLY A 157 46.00 50.24 -10.92
C GLY A 157 45.29 48.92 -10.65
N ALA A 158 44.34 48.92 -9.70
CA ALA A 158 43.52 47.75 -9.41
C ALA A 158 42.70 47.29 -10.62
N ARG A 159 42.14 48.23 -11.41
CA ARG A 159 41.50 47.94 -12.71
C ARG A 159 42.48 47.36 -13.73
N GLN A 160 43.70 47.89 -13.84
CA GLN A 160 44.72 47.34 -14.74
C GLN A 160 45.14 45.91 -14.34
N VAL A 161 45.22 45.61 -13.04
CA VAL A 161 45.46 44.25 -12.54
C VAL A 161 44.28 43.32 -12.87
N PHE A 162 43.04 43.78 -12.69
CA PHE A 162 41.85 43.00 -13.09
C PHE A 162 41.78 42.74 -14.60
N GLU A 163 41.99 43.73 -15.47
CA GLU A 163 41.99 43.53 -16.93
C GLU A 163 43.12 42.56 -17.36
N ARG A 164 44.30 42.63 -16.74
CA ARG A 164 45.37 41.64 -16.92
C ARG A 164 45.01 40.24 -16.41
N TRP A 165 44.14 40.12 -15.40
CA TRP A 165 43.64 38.84 -14.90
C TRP A 165 42.63 38.23 -15.85
N MET A 166 41.68 39.04 -16.37
CA MET A 166 40.64 38.57 -17.29
C MET A 166 41.19 38.07 -18.62
N GLN A 167 42.37 38.54 -19.05
CA GLN A 167 43.14 37.99 -20.18
C GLN A 167 43.53 36.51 -20.01
N TRP A 168 43.45 35.94 -18.80
CA TRP A 168 43.70 34.52 -18.51
C TRP A 168 42.42 33.68 -18.30
N GLU A 169 41.24 34.25 -18.59
CA GLU A 169 39.92 33.60 -18.48
C GLU A 169 39.66 32.87 -17.14
N PRO A 170 39.84 33.58 -16.00
CA PRO A 170 39.84 32.99 -14.66
C PRO A 170 38.45 32.51 -14.21
N GLU A 171 38.40 31.85 -13.04
CA GLU A 171 37.15 31.34 -12.48
C GLU A 171 36.07 32.42 -12.28
N ASP A 172 34.81 31.96 -12.27
CA ASP A 172 33.60 32.68 -11.84
C ASP A 172 33.78 33.63 -10.65
N LYS A 173 34.65 33.28 -9.70
CA LYS A 173 34.93 34.05 -8.48
C LYS A 173 35.76 35.31 -8.75
N ALA A 174 36.60 35.30 -9.79
CA ALA A 174 37.41 36.44 -10.20
C ALA A 174 36.54 37.53 -10.84
N TRP A 175 35.70 37.14 -11.82
CA TRP A 175 34.72 38.01 -12.47
C TRP A 175 33.77 38.65 -11.45
N GLN A 176 33.21 37.85 -10.53
CA GLN A 176 32.36 38.36 -9.44
C GLN A 176 33.10 39.33 -8.51
N ALA A 177 34.40 39.16 -8.28
CA ALA A 177 35.18 40.08 -7.45
C ALA A 177 35.47 41.39 -8.18
N TYR A 178 35.68 41.36 -9.51
CA TYR A 178 35.84 42.58 -10.30
C TYR A 178 34.53 43.37 -10.37
N ILE A 179 33.41 42.69 -10.66
CA ILE A 179 32.06 43.29 -10.64
C ILE A 179 31.78 43.91 -9.26
N LYS A 180 32.07 43.20 -8.16
CA LYS A 180 31.92 43.74 -6.80
C LYS A 180 32.83 44.93 -6.52
N MET A 181 33.97 45.07 -7.19
CA MET A 181 34.86 46.22 -7.05
C MET A 181 34.28 47.44 -7.78
N GLU A 182 33.84 47.30 -9.03
CA GLU A 182 33.17 48.40 -9.74
C GLU A 182 31.83 48.79 -9.07
N GLN A 183 31.11 47.84 -8.47
CA GLN A 183 29.96 48.12 -7.60
C GLN A 183 30.33 48.95 -6.35
N ARG A 184 31.46 48.66 -5.68
CA ARG A 184 31.95 49.49 -4.54
C ARG A 184 32.26 50.93 -4.94
N TYR A 185 32.68 51.15 -6.18
CA TYR A 185 32.94 52.48 -6.75
C TYR A 185 31.76 53.07 -7.54
N ASN A 186 30.58 52.43 -7.50
CA ASN A 186 29.35 52.84 -8.19
C ASN A 186 29.47 52.98 -9.74
N GLU A 187 30.45 52.32 -10.37
CA GLU A 187 30.68 52.37 -11.82
C GLU A 187 29.87 51.30 -12.55
N LEU A 188 28.54 51.38 -12.38
CA LEU A 188 27.58 50.34 -12.79
C LEU A 188 27.54 50.06 -14.30
N ASP A 189 27.91 51.03 -15.15
CA ASP A 189 28.04 50.80 -16.60
C ASP A 189 29.25 49.93 -16.95
N ARG A 190 30.36 50.04 -16.20
CA ARG A 190 31.50 49.11 -16.34
C ARG A 190 31.13 47.72 -15.86
N ALA A 191 30.42 47.62 -14.73
CA ALA A 191 29.93 46.34 -14.22
C ALA A 191 29.06 45.62 -15.26
N SER A 192 28.18 46.34 -15.98
CA SER A 192 27.39 45.80 -17.10
C SER A 192 28.29 45.25 -18.22
N ALA A 193 29.26 46.03 -18.70
CA ALA A 193 30.22 45.58 -19.73
C ALA A 193 31.12 44.41 -19.28
N ILE A 194 31.38 44.27 -17.97
CA ILE A 194 32.10 43.11 -17.41
C ILE A 194 31.20 41.87 -17.39
N TYR A 195 29.90 42.00 -17.12
CA TYR A 195 28.94 40.91 -17.30
C TYR A 195 28.83 40.48 -18.76
N GLU A 196 28.75 41.42 -19.71
CA GLU A 196 28.74 41.15 -21.16
C GLU A 196 29.97 40.29 -21.58
N ARG A 197 31.18 40.68 -21.14
CA ARG A 197 32.41 39.91 -21.38
C ARG A 197 32.42 38.55 -20.68
N TRP A 198 31.98 38.49 -19.42
CA TRP A 198 31.95 37.24 -18.65
C TRP A 198 31.00 36.22 -19.27
N VAL A 199 29.83 36.66 -19.74
CA VAL A 199 28.87 35.84 -20.50
C VAL A 199 29.47 35.33 -21.81
N ALA A 200 30.15 36.20 -22.57
CA ALA A 200 30.77 35.80 -23.84
C ALA A 200 31.87 34.74 -23.69
N ILE A 201 32.62 34.74 -22.58
CA ILE A 201 33.69 33.77 -22.28
C ILE A 201 33.14 32.52 -21.56
N ARG A 202 32.13 32.68 -20.70
CA ARG A 202 31.46 31.60 -19.95
C ARG A 202 29.93 31.73 -20.08
N PRO A 203 29.32 31.15 -21.13
CA PRO A 203 27.86 31.14 -21.31
C PRO A 203 27.10 30.22 -20.32
N GLU A 204 27.35 30.37 -19.02
CA GLU A 204 26.60 29.64 -17.98
C GLU A 204 25.28 30.35 -17.64
N PRO A 205 24.14 29.63 -17.53
CA PRO A 205 22.86 30.21 -17.07
C PRO A 205 22.96 30.94 -15.73
N ARG A 206 23.86 30.46 -14.87
CA ARG A 206 24.14 31.06 -13.56
C ARG A 206 24.76 32.45 -13.69
N VAL A 207 25.42 32.77 -14.79
CA VAL A 207 25.97 34.10 -15.10
C VAL A 207 24.85 35.01 -15.62
N TRP A 208 24.09 34.56 -16.63
CA TRP A 208 22.92 35.28 -17.15
C TRP A 208 21.91 35.65 -16.04
N VAL A 209 21.60 34.71 -15.14
CA VAL A 209 20.70 34.95 -14.00
C VAL A 209 21.29 35.89 -12.93
N LYS A 210 22.63 36.03 -12.84
CA LYS A 210 23.28 37.07 -12.01
C LYS A 210 23.20 38.44 -12.70
N TRP A 211 23.44 38.50 -14.01
CA TRP A 211 23.39 39.75 -14.79
C TRP A 211 21.98 40.34 -14.83
N GLY A 212 20.96 39.52 -15.14
CA GLY A 212 19.56 39.95 -15.15
C GLY A 212 19.08 40.45 -13.78
N LYS A 213 19.57 39.88 -12.68
CA LYS A 213 19.33 40.38 -11.32
C LYS A 213 20.12 41.65 -10.98
N PHE A 214 21.28 41.87 -11.59
CA PHE A 214 22.05 43.09 -11.39
C PHE A 214 21.41 44.28 -12.10
N GLU A 215 20.93 44.12 -13.35
CA GLU A 215 20.14 45.16 -14.02
C GLU A 215 18.71 45.26 -13.40
N GLU A 216 18.19 44.15 -12.84
CA GLU A 216 17.29 44.02 -11.66
C GLU A 216 17.45 45.16 -10.63
N GLU A 217 18.46 44.99 -9.76
CA GLU A 217 18.81 45.87 -8.65
C GLU A 217 19.14 47.30 -9.08
N ARG A 218 19.56 47.49 -10.33
CA ARG A 218 19.84 48.78 -10.95
C ARG A 218 18.59 49.52 -11.46
N GLY A 219 17.46 48.81 -11.63
CA GLY A 219 16.23 49.37 -12.19
C GLY A 219 16.26 49.61 -13.70
N ARG A 220 17.25 49.08 -14.43
CA ARG A 220 17.30 49.16 -15.91
C ARG A 220 16.53 47.98 -16.51
N LEU A 221 15.21 48.01 -16.36
CA LEU A 221 14.31 46.90 -16.71
C LEU A 221 14.39 46.49 -18.18
N ASP A 222 14.57 47.45 -19.09
CA ASP A 222 14.64 47.17 -20.53
C ASP A 222 15.93 46.41 -20.87
N LYS A 223 17.09 46.83 -20.35
CA LYS A 223 18.32 46.05 -20.41
C LYS A 223 18.17 44.68 -19.75
N ALA A 224 17.51 44.60 -18.60
CA ALA A 224 17.32 43.33 -17.92
C ALA A 224 16.43 42.34 -18.71
N ARG A 225 15.53 42.86 -19.57
CA ARG A 225 14.76 42.08 -20.56
C ARG A 225 15.61 41.71 -21.78
N GLU A 226 16.39 42.64 -22.34
CA GLU A 226 17.36 42.36 -23.42
C GLU A 226 18.33 41.24 -23.01
N VAL A 227 18.82 41.28 -21.76
CA VAL A 227 19.67 40.24 -21.15
C VAL A 227 18.98 38.88 -21.10
N PHE A 228 17.70 38.82 -20.72
CA PHE A 228 16.97 37.55 -20.71
C PHE A 228 16.54 37.08 -22.10
N GLN A 229 16.28 37.98 -23.05
CA GLN A 229 16.00 37.62 -24.45
C GLN A 229 17.25 37.07 -25.13
N THR A 230 18.38 37.78 -25.05
CA THR A 230 19.67 37.31 -25.60
C THR A 230 20.16 36.03 -24.94
N ALA A 231 19.87 35.79 -23.65
CA ALA A 231 20.11 34.50 -23.01
C ALA A 231 19.32 33.36 -23.67
N LEU A 232 18.03 33.59 -23.96
CA LEU A 232 17.15 32.58 -24.57
C LEU A 232 17.45 32.36 -26.05
N GLU A 233 17.86 33.39 -26.78
CA GLU A 233 18.38 33.28 -28.15
C GLU A 233 19.70 32.49 -28.18
N PHE A 234 20.60 32.72 -27.20
CA PHE A 234 21.89 32.03 -27.12
C PHE A 234 21.74 30.54 -26.81
N PHE A 235 20.88 30.15 -25.85
CA PHE A 235 20.72 28.75 -25.46
C PHE A 235 19.95 27.89 -26.48
N GLY A 236 19.28 28.49 -27.47
CA GLY A 236 18.71 27.78 -28.61
C GLY A 236 17.71 26.67 -28.25
N ASP A 237 17.75 25.58 -29.02
CA ASP A 237 16.86 24.41 -28.90
C ASP A 237 17.61 23.09 -28.59
N ASP A 238 18.90 23.15 -28.26
CA ASP A 238 19.71 21.96 -27.90
C ASP A 238 19.30 21.40 -26.53
N GLU A 239 19.04 20.10 -26.42
CA GLU A 239 18.49 19.47 -25.19
C GLU A 239 19.30 19.75 -23.91
N GLU A 240 20.63 19.77 -23.97
CA GLU A 240 21.50 20.07 -22.82
C GLU A 240 21.53 21.58 -22.49
N GLN A 241 21.30 22.43 -23.49
CA GLN A 241 21.15 23.88 -23.30
C GLN A 241 19.74 24.23 -22.78
N VAL A 242 18.73 23.42 -23.08
CA VAL A 242 17.35 23.56 -22.60
C VAL A 242 17.22 23.24 -21.10
N GLU A 243 17.94 22.24 -20.57
CA GLU A 243 18.06 22.02 -19.11
C GLU A 243 18.65 23.27 -18.43
N LYS A 244 19.73 23.79 -19.00
CA LYS A 244 20.41 25.01 -18.58
C LYS A 244 19.49 26.24 -18.65
N ALA A 245 18.67 26.36 -19.69
CA ALA A 245 17.69 27.42 -19.87
C ALA A 245 16.55 27.39 -18.84
N GLN A 246 16.23 26.25 -18.21
CA GLN A 246 15.21 26.16 -17.16
C GLN A 246 15.45 27.16 -16.01
N ALA A 247 16.72 27.36 -15.62
CA ALA A 247 17.11 28.34 -14.62
C ALA A 247 16.87 29.79 -15.09
N VAL A 248 17.08 30.07 -16.38
CA VAL A 248 16.85 31.36 -17.02
C VAL A 248 15.35 31.66 -17.10
N PHE A 249 14.54 30.75 -17.67
CA PHE A 249 13.08 30.87 -17.73
C PHE A 249 12.47 31.10 -16.34
N SER A 250 12.91 30.33 -15.33
CA SER A 250 12.43 30.47 -13.96
C SER A 250 12.90 31.75 -13.27
N ALA A 251 13.97 32.41 -13.75
CA ALA A 251 14.40 33.72 -13.26
C ALA A 251 13.68 34.87 -13.98
N PHE A 252 13.55 34.80 -15.31
CA PHE A 252 12.88 35.79 -16.14
C PHE A 252 11.38 35.88 -15.82
N ALA A 253 10.69 34.73 -15.69
CA ALA A 253 9.31 34.72 -15.22
C ALA A 253 9.18 35.35 -13.82
N LYS A 254 10.11 35.07 -12.89
CA LYS A 254 10.11 35.69 -11.55
C LYS A 254 10.35 37.20 -11.60
N MET A 255 11.19 37.71 -12.50
CA MET A 255 11.33 39.15 -12.75
C MET A 255 9.97 39.74 -13.17
N GLU A 256 9.33 39.20 -14.21
CA GLU A 256 8.04 39.73 -14.68
C GLU A 256 6.94 39.61 -13.60
N THR A 257 6.97 38.60 -12.72
CA THR A 257 6.06 38.57 -11.54
C THR A 257 6.29 39.72 -10.55
N ARG A 258 7.54 40.16 -10.34
CA ARG A 258 7.87 41.32 -9.49
C ARG A 258 7.44 42.63 -10.15
N LEU A 259 7.56 42.69 -11.48
CA LEU A 259 7.07 43.80 -12.30
C LEU A 259 5.54 43.80 -12.49
N LYS A 260 4.84 42.77 -11.98
CA LYS A 260 3.37 42.56 -12.06
C LYS A 260 2.85 42.26 -13.48
N GLU A 261 3.74 41.94 -14.41
CA GLU A 261 3.44 41.55 -15.79
C GLU A 261 3.04 40.07 -15.86
N PHE A 262 1.95 39.73 -15.16
CA PHE A 262 1.52 38.34 -14.96
C PHE A 262 1.21 37.59 -16.26
N GLU A 263 0.71 38.28 -17.28
CA GLU A 263 0.44 37.70 -18.60
C GLU A 263 1.74 37.33 -19.33
N ARG A 264 2.78 38.18 -19.26
CA ARG A 264 4.10 37.86 -19.80
C ARG A 264 4.70 36.67 -19.07
N ALA A 265 4.59 36.63 -17.74
CA ALA A 265 5.03 35.47 -16.95
C ALA A 265 4.32 34.17 -17.38
N ARG A 266 3.02 34.20 -17.68
CA ARG A 266 2.28 33.05 -18.26
C ARG A 266 2.83 32.63 -19.62
N VAL A 267 3.05 33.58 -20.53
CA VAL A 267 3.60 33.28 -21.86
C VAL A 267 4.99 32.66 -21.75
N ILE A 268 5.86 33.21 -20.88
CA ILE A 268 7.20 32.66 -20.60
C ILE A 268 7.11 31.23 -20.08
N TYR A 269 6.23 30.94 -19.10
CA TYR A 269 6.05 29.58 -18.59
C TYR A 269 5.50 28.62 -19.66
N LYS A 270 4.48 29.01 -20.44
CA LYS A 270 3.91 28.16 -21.52
C LYS A 270 4.93 27.90 -22.65
N PHE A 271 5.71 28.91 -23.04
CA PHE A 271 6.75 28.81 -24.07
C PHE A 271 7.90 27.91 -23.62
N ALA A 272 8.36 28.05 -22.37
CA ALA A 272 9.36 27.16 -21.80
C ALA A 272 8.86 25.69 -21.74
N LEU A 273 7.61 25.48 -21.33
CA LEU A 273 6.98 24.15 -21.24
C LEU A 273 6.65 23.50 -22.60
N SER A 274 6.62 24.26 -23.69
CA SER A 274 6.47 23.70 -25.04
C SER A 274 7.79 23.34 -25.71
N ARG A 275 8.93 23.82 -25.18
CA ARG A 275 10.29 23.45 -25.63
C ARG A 275 10.97 22.40 -24.73
N LEU A 276 10.64 22.36 -23.44
CA LEU A 276 11.22 21.42 -22.47
C LEU A 276 10.63 20.00 -22.59
N PRO A 277 11.46 18.94 -22.71
CA PRO A 277 11.00 17.55 -22.61
C PRO A 277 10.27 17.28 -21.28
N ARG A 278 9.08 16.67 -21.36
CA ARG A 278 8.11 16.54 -20.25
C ARG A 278 8.71 16.00 -18.95
N SER A 279 9.31 14.81 -18.97
CA SER A 279 9.90 14.16 -17.79
C SER A 279 10.87 15.06 -17.00
N LYS A 280 11.74 15.82 -17.67
CA LYS A 280 12.72 16.71 -17.00
C LYS A 280 12.15 18.08 -16.60
N SER A 281 10.93 18.42 -17.02
CA SER A 281 10.31 19.73 -16.79
C SER A 281 9.66 19.88 -15.40
N ALA A 282 9.65 18.84 -14.56
CA ALA A 282 8.93 18.79 -13.28
C ALA A 282 9.21 19.98 -12.33
N ALA A 283 10.47 20.46 -12.25
CA ALA A 283 10.83 21.63 -11.44
C ALA A 283 10.27 22.94 -11.99
N LEU A 284 10.09 23.06 -13.32
CA LEU A 284 9.44 24.20 -13.96
C LEU A 284 7.92 24.13 -13.79
N TYR A 285 7.29 22.95 -13.92
CA TYR A 285 5.89 22.77 -13.54
C TYR A 285 5.64 23.12 -12.07
N ALA A 286 6.52 22.72 -11.14
CA ALA A 286 6.41 23.11 -9.75
C ALA A 286 6.50 24.64 -9.55
N ALA A 287 7.35 25.34 -10.31
CA ALA A 287 7.40 26.79 -10.32
C ALA A 287 6.16 27.44 -10.94
N TYR A 288 5.63 26.89 -12.04
CA TYR A 288 4.45 27.42 -12.73
C TYR A 288 3.15 27.17 -11.94
N THR A 289 2.95 25.97 -11.38
CA THR A 289 1.86 25.70 -10.44
C THR A 289 1.97 26.57 -9.19
N LYS A 290 3.18 26.87 -8.68
CA LYS A 290 3.32 27.84 -7.57
C LYS A 290 2.90 29.25 -7.99
N PHE A 291 3.23 29.67 -9.22
CA PHE A 291 2.82 30.95 -9.77
C PHE A 291 1.30 31.06 -9.95
N GLU A 292 0.64 30.09 -10.62
CA GLU A 292 -0.82 30.12 -10.79
C GLU A 292 -1.57 29.90 -9.45
N LYS A 293 -0.96 29.25 -8.44
CA LYS A 293 -1.50 29.25 -7.06
C LYS A 293 -1.46 30.62 -6.38
N GLN A 294 -0.65 31.56 -6.86
CA GLN A 294 -0.51 32.92 -6.29
C GLN A 294 -1.23 33.99 -7.13
N HIS A 295 -1.37 33.78 -8.44
CA HIS A 295 -1.85 34.79 -9.39
C HIS A 295 -2.82 34.24 -10.48
N GLY A 296 -3.20 32.96 -10.40
CA GLY A 296 -4.01 32.24 -11.38
C GLY A 296 -5.52 32.36 -11.24
N THR A 297 -6.22 31.96 -12.30
CA THR A 297 -7.66 31.62 -12.24
C THR A 297 -7.81 30.14 -11.90
N LYS A 298 -9.02 29.72 -11.47
CA LYS A 298 -9.30 28.31 -11.14
C LYS A 298 -8.95 27.36 -12.29
N THR A 299 -9.42 27.67 -13.50
CA THR A 299 -9.24 26.86 -14.72
C THR A 299 -7.79 26.83 -15.21
N THR A 300 -7.04 27.94 -15.10
CA THR A 300 -5.58 27.96 -15.40
C THR A 300 -4.78 27.19 -14.36
N LEU A 301 -5.17 27.23 -13.08
CA LEU A 301 -4.57 26.38 -12.07
C LEU A 301 -4.85 24.89 -12.33
N GLU A 302 -6.10 24.52 -12.63
CA GLU A 302 -6.51 23.13 -12.85
C GLU A 302 -5.80 22.51 -14.07
N SER A 303 -5.75 23.21 -15.21
CA SER A 303 -5.00 22.76 -16.39
C SER A 303 -3.49 22.60 -16.15
N THR A 304 -2.86 23.43 -15.29
CA THR A 304 -1.43 23.21 -14.91
C THR A 304 -1.24 22.06 -13.92
N VAL A 305 -2.21 21.80 -13.04
CA VAL A 305 -2.20 20.64 -12.12
C VAL A 305 -2.39 19.34 -12.88
N LEU A 306 -3.27 19.30 -13.88
CA LEU A 306 -3.39 18.19 -14.84
C LEU A 306 -2.06 17.95 -15.55
N GLY A 307 -1.44 19.00 -16.10
CA GLY A 307 -0.12 18.93 -16.73
C GLY A 307 0.98 18.35 -15.81
N LYS A 308 1.01 18.74 -14.54
CA LYS A 308 1.96 18.19 -13.56
C LYS A 308 1.68 16.72 -13.24
N ARG A 309 0.40 16.34 -13.03
CA ARG A 309 0.02 14.95 -12.72
C ARG A 309 0.29 13.99 -13.89
N ARG A 310 0.08 14.44 -15.13
CA ARG A 310 0.48 13.69 -16.35
C ARG A 310 1.95 13.29 -16.31
N ILE A 311 2.84 14.24 -16.00
CA ILE A 311 4.29 13.96 -15.92
C ILE A 311 4.61 13.01 -14.76
N GLN A 312 3.97 13.21 -13.60
CA GLN A 312 4.15 12.29 -12.47
C GLN A 312 3.77 10.84 -12.87
N TYR A 313 2.64 10.63 -13.54
CA TYR A 313 2.26 9.30 -14.03
C TYR A 313 3.13 8.82 -15.20
N GLU A 314 3.58 9.69 -16.11
CA GLU A 314 4.56 9.35 -17.16
C GLU A 314 5.90 8.86 -16.54
N ASP A 315 6.41 9.51 -15.49
CA ASP A 315 7.64 9.14 -14.77
C ASP A 315 7.48 7.89 -13.88
N GLU A 316 6.31 7.73 -13.22
CA GLU A 316 5.97 6.53 -12.45
C GLU A 316 5.82 5.30 -13.38
N LEU A 317 5.24 5.46 -14.57
CA LEU A 317 5.14 4.42 -15.59
C LEU A 317 6.45 4.16 -16.35
N ALA A 318 7.38 5.12 -16.37
CA ALA A 318 8.74 4.90 -16.87
C ALA A 318 9.58 4.04 -15.90
N GLN A 319 9.25 4.07 -14.60
CA GLN A 319 9.85 3.19 -13.58
C GLN A 319 9.13 1.84 -13.53
N ASP A 320 7.82 1.84 -13.29
CA ASP A 320 6.98 0.66 -13.08
C ASP A 320 5.80 0.61 -14.09
N GLY A 321 6.12 0.52 -15.39
CA GLY A 321 5.12 0.47 -16.47
C GLY A 321 4.09 -0.68 -16.42
N ARG A 322 4.23 -1.61 -15.46
CA ARG A 322 3.28 -2.70 -15.17
C ARG A 322 2.33 -2.41 -14.00
N ASN A 323 2.44 -1.25 -13.35
CA ASN A 323 1.53 -0.85 -12.28
C ASN A 323 0.17 -0.42 -12.87
N TYR A 324 -0.77 -1.37 -12.94
CA TYR A 324 -2.11 -1.12 -13.48
C TYR A 324 -2.93 -0.09 -12.71
N ASP A 325 -2.62 0.17 -11.43
CA ASP A 325 -3.36 1.15 -10.65
C ASP A 325 -2.91 2.59 -10.97
N VAL A 326 -1.63 2.82 -11.31
CA VAL A 326 -1.18 4.07 -11.94
C VAL A 326 -1.82 4.25 -13.33
N TRP A 327 -1.94 3.20 -14.13
CA TRP A 327 -2.69 3.26 -15.40
C TRP A 327 -4.17 3.62 -15.21
N PHE A 328 -4.83 3.10 -14.17
CA PHE A 328 -6.22 3.48 -13.86
C PHE A 328 -6.35 4.94 -13.44
N ASP A 329 -5.46 5.44 -12.58
CA ASP A 329 -5.54 6.83 -12.10
C ASP A 329 -5.06 7.85 -13.16
N TYR A 330 -4.21 7.44 -14.10
CA TYR A 330 -3.88 8.21 -15.30
C TYR A 330 -5.06 8.25 -16.28
N ALA A 331 -5.70 7.11 -16.58
CA ALA A 331 -6.88 7.06 -17.44
C ALA A 331 -8.04 7.92 -16.88
N ARG A 332 -8.34 7.79 -15.58
CA ARG A 332 -9.32 8.64 -14.86
C ARG A 332 -8.99 10.13 -14.94
N LEU A 333 -7.70 10.49 -14.98
CA LEU A 333 -7.28 11.89 -15.09
C LEU A 333 -7.54 12.46 -16.49
N GLU A 334 -7.32 11.67 -17.54
CA GLU A 334 -7.68 12.08 -18.91
C GLU A 334 -9.20 12.08 -19.12
N GLU A 335 -9.93 11.11 -18.57
CA GLU A 335 -11.40 11.07 -18.56
C GLU A 335 -12.02 12.24 -17.78
N GLY A 336 -11.40 12.64 -16.67
CA GLY A 336 -11.77 13.84 -15.92
C GLY A 336 -11.52 15.11 -16.73
N ALA A 337 -10.31 15.26 -17.28
CA ALA A 337 -9.95 16.39 -18.14
C ALA A 337 -10.81 16.49 -19.41
N LEU A 338 -11.35 15.38 -19.91
CA LEU A 338 -12.31 15.37 -21.01
C LEU A 338 -13.69 15.88 -20.57
N LYS A 339 -14.17 15.48 -19.39
CA LYS A 339 -15.44 15.99 -18.82
C LYS A 339 -15.35 17.47 -18.47
N ASP A 340 -14.23 17.90 -17.88
CA ASP A 340 -13.95 19.32 -17.62
C ASP A 340 -14.06 20.16 -18.92
N LEU A 341 -13.50 19.66 -20.05
CA LEU A 341 -13.59 20.32 -21.35
C LEU A 341 -14.99 20.28 -21.98
N GLN A 342 -15.78 19.24 -21.73
CA GLN A 342 -17.19 19.16 -22.15
C GLN A 342 -18.08 20.12 -21.34
N GLU A 343 -17.81 20.30 -20.05
CA GLU A 343 -18.49 21.30 -19.21
C GLU A 343 -18.08 22.74 -19.55
N GLU A 344 -16.84 22.98 -19.98
CA GLU A 344 -16.38 24.29 -20.50
C GLU A 344 -16.92 24.62 -21.91
N GLY A 345 -17.49 23.65 -22.65
CA GLY A 345 -18.16 23.87 -23.94
C GLY A 345 -17.20 24.23 -25.09
N VAL A 346 -16.06 23.54 -25.16
CA VAL A 346 -14.94 23.87 -26.05
C VAL A 346 -15.15 23.34 -27.50
N THR A 347 -14.26 23.70 -28.43
CA THR A 347 -14.36 23.29 -29.84
C THR A 347 -14.16 21.78 -30.04
N ALA A 348 -14.87 21.20 -31.02
CA ALA A 348 -14.81 19.77 -31.33
C ALA A 348 -13.41 19.26 -31.74
N GLU A 349 -12.50 20.14 -32.19
CA GLU A 349 -11.11 19.79 -32.47
C GLU A 349 -10.33 19.52 -31.17
N GLU A 350 -10.58 20.28 -30.11
CA GLU A 350 -9.98 20.07 -28.80
C GLU A 350 -10.61 18.89 -28.05
N GLU A 351 -11.92 18.64 -28.22
CA GLU A 351 -12.57 17.41 -27.76
C GLU A 351 -11.96 16.18 -28.44
N GLN A 352 -11.83 16.18 -29.77
CA GLN A 352 -11.22 15.07 -30.51
C GLN A 352 -9.74 14.86 -30.15
N ALA A 353 -9.00 15.94 -29.87
CA ALA A 353 -7.64 15.85 -29.35
C ALA A 353 -7.61 15.29 -27.91
N ALA A 354 -8.58 15.63 -27.06
CA ALA A 354 -8.70 15.05 -25.72
C ALA A 354 -9.02 13.55 -25.80
N ILE A 355 -10.01 13.15 -26.59
CA ILE A 355 -10.34 11.74 -26.88
C ILE A 355 -9.10 11.00 -27.41
N GLY A 356 -8.33 11.62 -28.31
CA GLY A 356 -7.06 11.08 -28.81
C GLY A 356 -6.04 10.78 -27.70
N ARG A 357 -5.90 11.64 -26.70
CA ARG A 357 -5.04 11.39 -25.52
C ARG A 357 -5.56 10.26 -24.65
N VAL A 358 -6.87 10.22 -24.35
CA VAL A 358 -7.45 9.12 -23.54
C VAL A 358 -7.23 7.77 -24.24
N ARG A 359 -7.42 7.73 -25.57
CA ARG A 359 -7.13 6.57 -26.42
C ARG A 359 -5.65 6.17 -26.37
N GLU A 360 -4.72 7.11 -26.53
CA GLU A 360 -3.28 6.82 -26.43
C GLU A 360 -2.91 6.21 -25.07
N VAL A 361 -3.46 6.73 -23.97
CA VAL A 361 -3.25 6.20 -22.61
C VAL A 361 -3.81 4.77 -22.50
N TYR A 362 -5.04 4.53 -22.97
CA TYR A 362 -5.63 3.18 -22.93
C TYR A 362 -4.90 2.18 -23.83
N GLU A 363 -4.49 2.56 -25.05
CA GLU A 363 -3.73 1.69 -25.96
C GLU A 363 -2.33 1.37 -25.40
N ARG A 364 -1.64 2.37 -24.81
CA ARG A 364 -0.36 2.16 -24.11
C ARG A 364 -0.53 1.26 -22.89
N ALA A 365 -1.56 1.45 -22.08
CA ALA A 365 -1.86 0.59 -20.93
C ALA A 365 -2.19 -0.86 -21.35
N VAL A 366 -2.97 -1.02 -22.42
CA VAL A 366 -3.34 -2.31 -23.02
C VAL A 366 -2.10 -3.06 -23.55
N SER A 367 -1.10 -2.35 -24.09
CA SER A 367 0.15 -2.97 -24.57
C SER A 367 0.94 -3.69 -23.46
N GLN A 368 0.76 -3.30 -22.19
CA GLN A 368 1.45 -3.88 -21.05
C GLN A 368 0.76 -5.15 -20.54
N VAL A 369 0.88 -6.24 -21.30
CA VAL A 369 0.30 -7.55 -20.98
C VAL A 369 0.90 -8.12 -19.67
N PRO A 370 0.09 -8.66 -18.75
CA PRO A 370 0.59 -9.26 -17.49
C PRO A 370 1.56 -10.43 -17.74
N PRO A 371 2.74 -10.47 -17.10
CA PRO A 371 3.75 -11.50 -17.35
C PRO A 371 3.44 -12.86 -16.68
N GLY A 372 2.58 -12.88 -15.65
CA GLY A 372 2.17 -14.10 -14.95
C GLY A 372 0.76 -14.55 -15.35
N SER A 373 0.54 -15.87 -15.44
CA SER A 373 -0.78 -16.46 -15.75
C SER A 373 -1.78 -16.41 -14.57
N GLU A 374 -1.44 -15.76 -13.46
CA GLU A 374 -2.28 -15.71 -12.27
C GLU A 374 -3.46 -14.75 -12.42
N LYS A 375 -4.63 -15.25 -12.04
CA LYS A 375 -5.91 -14.53 -12.04
C LYS A 375 -5.90 -13.19 -11.26
N ARG A 376 -4.96 -12.97 -10.31
CA ARG A 376 -4.84 -11.70 -9.55
C ARG A 376 -4.43 -10.54 -10.47
N TYR A 377 -3.34 -10.69 -11.23
CA TYR A 377 -2.84 -9.66 -12.16
C TYR A 377 -3.80 -9.45 -13.34
N TRP A 378 -4.29 -10.54 -13.93
CA TRP A 378 -5.27 -10.49 -15.02
C TRP A 378 -6.60 -9.83 -14.64
N ARG A 379 -6.99 -9.84 -13.36
CA ARG A 379 -8.21 -9.14 -12.90
C ARG A 379 -8.10 -7.63 -13.12
N ARG A 380 -7.00 -6.99 -12.72
CA ARG A 380 -6.78 -5.54 -12.95
C ARG A 380 -6.74 -5.24 -14.44
N TYR A 381 -5.94 -5.97 -15.20
CA TYR A 381 -5.80 -5.80 -16.64
C TYR A 381 -7.12 -5.97 -17.42
N ILE A 382 -8.00 -6.91 -17.03
CA ILE A 382 -9.33 -7.05 -17.67
C ILE A 382 -10.30 -5.94 -17.26
N PHE A 383 -10.16 -5.35 -16.06
CA PHE A 383 -10.91 -4.14 -15.71
C PHE A 383 -10.44 -2.91 -16.50
N LEU A 384 -9.17 -2.81 -16.88
CA LEU A 384 -8.66 -1.77 -17.79
C LEU A 384 -9.34 -1.89 -19.17
N TRP A 385 -9.38 -3.11 -19.75
CA TRP A 385 -10.11 -3.37 -21.00
C TRP A 385 -11.61 -3.04 -20.91
N LEU A 386 -12.25 -3.35 -19.77
CA LEU A 386 -13.67 -3.03 -19.55
C LEU A 386 -13.92 -1.51 -19.44
N ASN A 387 -13.03 -0.78 -18.76
CA ASN A 387 -13.13 0.67 -18.68
C ASN A 387 -12.93 1.32 -20.06
N TYR A 388 -11.93 0.87 -20.83
CA TYR A 388 -11.69 1.39 -22.19
C TYR A 388 -12.90 1.18 -23.11
N ALA A 389 -13.49 -0.01 -23.11
CA ALA A 389 -14.67 -0.31 -23.92
C ALA A 389 -15.91 0.52 -23.51
N LEU A 390 -16.04 0.83 -22.22
CA LEU A 390 -17.11 1.66 -21.63
C LEU A 390 -16.91 3.16 -21.89
N PHE A 391 -15.66 3.65 -21.83
CA PHE A 391 -15.27 4.99 -22.25
C PHE A 391 -15.64 5.23 -23.72
N GLU A 392 -15.26 4.32 -24.61
CA GLU A 392 -15.60 4.41 -26.03
C GLU A 392 -17.12 4.37 -26.27
N GLU A 393 -17.86 3.54 -25.51
CA GLU A 393 -19.32 3.41 -25.61
C GLU A 393 -20.09 4.64 -25.11
N ILE A 394 -19.72 5.21 -23.95
CA ILE A 394 -20.46 6.30 -23.31
C ILE A 394 -20.02 7.67 -23.83
N GLU A 395 -18.70 7.92 -23.87
CA GLU A 395 -18.14 9.26 -24.04
C GLU A 395 -17.88 9.54 -25.52
N THR A 396 -17.27 8.61 -26.25
CA THR A 396 -16.98 8.79 -27.69
C THR A 396 -18.12 8.34 -28.61
N LYS A 397 -18.96 7.41 -28.15
CA LYS A 397 -20.03 6.73 -28.91
C LYS A 397 -19.53 6.00 -30.17
N ASP A 398 -18.27 5.56 -30.17
CA ASP A 398 -17.67 4.76 -31.25
C ASP A 398 -17.94 3.27 -31.02
N TYR A 399 -19.14 2.84 -31.44
CA TYR A 399 -19.62 1.48 -31.21
C TYR A 399 -18.82 0.42 -32.01
N ASP A 400 -18.34 0.74 -33.21
CA ASP A 400 -17.57 -0.20 -34.02
C ASP A 400 -16.15 -0.40 -33.47
N ARG A 401 -15.54 0.64 -32.88
CA ARG A 401 -14.31 0.49 -32.09
C ARG A 401 -14.56 -0.26 -30.78
N SER A 402 -15.61 0.04 -30.03
CA SER A 402 -15.94 -0.70 -28.79
C SER A 402 -16.12 -2.21 -29.06
N ARG A 403 -16.81 -2.58 -30.15
CA ARG A 403 -16.92 -3.97 -30.62
C ARG A 403 -15.55 -4.60 -30.95
N GLN A 404 -14.63 -3.86 -31.57
CA GLN A 404 -13.26 -4.34 -31.81
C GLN A 404 -12.47 -4.53 -30.51
N ILE A 405 -12.59 -3.61 -29.55
CA ILE A 405 -11.94 -3.65 -28.23
C ILE A 405 -12.36 -4.92 -27.46
N TYR A 406 -13.66 -5.21 -27.38
CA TYR A 406 -14.14 -6.46 -26.79
C TYR A 406 -13.58 -7.69 -27.52
N GLN A 407 -13.54 -7.70 -28.86
CA GLN A 407 -13.00 -8.82 -29.63
C GLN A 407 -11.48 -9.00 -29.48
N THR A 408 -10.70 -7.93 -29.28
CA THR A 408 -9.26 -8.03 -28.99
C THR A 408 -9.00 -8.49 -27.57
N ALA A 409 -9.73 -7.98 -26.58
CA ALA A 409 -9.67 -8.46 -25.19
C ALA A 409 -9.96 -9.97 -25.13
N LEU A 410 -10.99 -10.43 -25.83
CA LEU A 410 -11.37 -11.85 -25.89
C LEU A 410 -10.38 -12.74 -26.63
N LYS A 411 -9.59 -12.22 -27.57
CA LYS A 411 -8.49 -12.97 -28.21
C LYS A 411 -7.26 -13.09 -27.31
N LEU A 412 -7.01 -12.09 -26.47
CA LEU A 412 -5.79 -11.97 -25.68
C LEU A 412 -5.88 -12.67 -24.31
N VAL A 413 -7.08 -12.93 -23.80
CA VAL A 413 -7.32 -13.68 -22.54
C VAL A 413 -7.11 -15.20 -22.71
N PRO A 414 -6.23 -15.85 -21.91
CA PRO A 414 -6.05 -17.30 -21.88
C PRO A 414 -7.21 -18.08 -21.23
N HIS A 415 -8.36 -18.17 -21.91
CA HIS A 415 -9.59 -18.85 -21.44
C HIS A 415 -9.39 -20.28 -20.89
N LYS A 416 -8.36 -21.01 -21.33
CA LYS A 416 -8.04 -22.37 -20.85
C LYS A 416 -7.44 -22.42 -19.44
N GLN A 417 -6.84 -21.32 -18.96
CA GLN A 417 -6.17 -21.27 -17.65
C GLN A 417 -7.05 -20.59 -16.59
N PHE A 418 -7.83 -19.58 -16.99
CA PHE A 418 -8.79 -18.91 -16.14
C PHE A 418 -9.92 -18.31 -16.97
N THR A 419 -11.11 -18.16 -16.39
CA THR A 419 -12.29 -17.66 -17.10
C THR A 419 -12.94 -16.48 -16.37
N PHE A 420 -13.12 -15.37 -17.08
CA PHE A 420 -13.67 -14.10 -16.58
C PHE A 420 -15.08 -13.84 -17.12
N ALA A 421 -16.08 -14.33 -16.40
CA ALA A 421 -17.50 -14.19 -16.77
C ALA A 421 -17.93 -12.74 -17.05
N LYS A 422 -17.43 -11.75 -16.29
CA LYS A 422 -17.84 -10.34 -16.46
C LYS A 422 -17.49 -9.78 -17.84
N LEU A 423 -16.38 -10.18 -18.47
CA LEU A 423 -16.00 -9.68 -19.79
C LEU A 423 -16.99 -10.11 -20.87
N TRP A 424 -17.35 -11.40 -20.87
CA TRP A 424 -18.35 -11.97 -21.76
C TRP A 424 -19.74 -11.37 -21.55
N LEU A 425 -20.18 -11.20 -20.30
CA LEU A 425 -21.48 -10.59 -19.98
C LEU A 425 -21.55 -9.11 -20.40
N MET A 426 -20.50 -8.33 -20.15
CA MET A 426 -20.45 -6.92 -20.58
C MET A 426 -20.49 -6.80 -22.11
N TYR A 427 -19.78 -7.66 -22.84
CA TYR A 427 -19.82 -7.65 -24.31
C TYR A 427 -21.21 -8.06 -24.85
N ALA A 428 -21.86 -9.06 -24.24
CA ALA A 428 -23.21 -9.44 -24.63
C ALA A 428 -24.24 -8.34 -24.33
N GLN A 429 -24.14 -7.67 -23.18
CA GLN A 429 -24.97 -6.51 -22.83
C GLN A 429 -24.74 -5.33 -23.76
N PHE A 430 -23.51 -5.09 -24.22
CA PHE A 430 -23.20 -4.13 -25.28
C PHE A 430 -23.94 -4.48 -26.59
N GLU A 431 -23.83 -5.71 -27.08
CA GLU A 431 -24.52 -6.12 -28.31
C GLU A 431 -26.06 -6.05 -28.17
N VAL A 432 -26.62 -6.33 -26.99
CA VAL A 432 -28.06 -6.10 -26.68
C VAL A 432 -28.42 -4.60 -26.68
N ARG A 433 -27.59 -3.72 -26.11
CA ARG A 433 -27.79 -2.25 -26.21
C ARG A 433 -27.72 -1.74 -27.65
N ARG A 434 -27.05 -2.48 -28.55
CA ARG A 434 -27.02 -2.25 -30.00
C ARG A 434 -28.14 -2.96 -30.79
N LEU A 435 -29.04 -3.67 -30.09
CA LEU A 435 -30.12 -4.50 -30.65
C LEU A 435 -29.65 -5.69 -31.51
N ASP A 436 -28.36 -6.04 -31.47
CA ASP A 436 -27.77 -7.16 -32.20
C ASP A 436 -27.90 -8.47 -31.39
N LEU A 437 -29.14 -8.91 -31.23
CA LEU A 437 -29.48 -10.17 -30.53
C LEU A 437 -28.74 -11.39 -31.13
N PRO A 438 -28.58 -11.53 -32.46
CA PRO A 438 -27.76 -12.61 -33.04
C PRO A 438 -26.30 -12.57 -32.60
N ALA A 439 -25.67 -11.39 -32.54
CA ALA A 439 -24.31 -11.26 -32.00
C ALA A 439 -24.26 -11.61 -30.51
N ALA A 440 -25.15 -11.06 -29.68
CA ALA A 440 -25.22 -11.36 -28.24
C ALA A 440 -25.40 -12.86 -27.95
N ARG A 441 -26.29 -13.54 -28.68
CA ARG A 441 -26.50 -14.99 -28.60
C ARG A 441 -25.26 -15.77 -29.03
N LYS A 442 -24.57 -15.33 -30.08
CA LYS A 442 -23.33 -15.96 -30.57
C LYS A 442 -22.16 -15.77 -29.58
N THR A 443 -22.04 -14.61 -28.93
CA THR A 443 -20.96 -14.34 -27.97
C THR A 443 -21.17 -15.08 -26.66
N LEU A 444 -22.41 -15.21 -26.16
CA LEU A 444 -22.72 -16.02 -24.97
C LEU A 444 -22.64 -17.53 -25.25
N GLY A 445 -23.07 -18.00 -26.41
CA GLY A 445 -22.85 -19.38 -26.85
C GLY A 445 -21.36 -19.73 -26.95
N ALA A 446 -20.55 -18.83 -27.51
CA ALA A 446 -19.09 -18.98 -27.54
C ALA A 446 -18.46 -18.91 -26.13
N ALA A 447 -19.00 -18.07 -25.24
CA ALA A 447 -18.58 -17.99 -23.84
C ALA A 447 -18.82 -19.32 -23.11
N ILE A 448 -19.99 -19.94 -23.26
CA ILE A 448 -20.28 -21.25 -22.64
C ILE A 448 -19.39 -22.33 -23.25
N GLY A 449 -19.22 -22.38 -24.57
CA GLY A 449 -18.40 -23.39 -25.24
C GLY A 449 -16.89 -23.31 -24.92
N MET A 450 -16.37 -22.16 -24.49
CA MET A 450 -14.97 -21.99 -24.06
C MET A 450 -14.79 -21.89 -22.54
N CYS A 451 -15.82 -21.49 -21.80
CA CYS A 451 -15.75 -21.08 -20.39
C CYS A 451 -17.03 -21.44 -19.62
N PRO A 452 -17.45 -22.71 -19.55
CA PRO A 452 -18.67 -23.07 -18.83
C PRO A 452 -18.54 -22.70 -17.34
N LYS A 453 -19.47 -21.84 -16.87
CA LYS A 453 -19.56 -21.38 -15.48
C LYS A 453 -20.98 -20.95 -15.17
N GLU A 454 -21.45 -21.30 -13.97
CA GLU A 454 -22.73 -20.85 -13.39
C GLU A 454 -23.07 -19.38 -13.68
N LYS A 455 -22.13 -18.45 -13.47
CA LYS A 455 -22.40 -17.00 -13.68
C LYS A 455 -22.60 -16.61 -15.15
N LEU A 456 -22.14 -17.42 -16.11
CA LEU A 456 -22.44 -17.24 -17.53
C LEU A 456 -23.77 -17.89 -17.92
N PHE A 457 -24.06 -19.09 -17.40
CA PHE A 457 -25.38 -19.71 -17.56
C PHE A 457 -26.49 -18.83 -16.98
N LYS A 458 -26.41 -18.44 -15.69
CA LYS A 458 -27.37 -17.55 -15.03
C LYS A 458 -27.52 -16.20 -15.77
N GLY A 459 -26.43 -15.64 -16.30
CA GLY A 459 -26.46 -14.39 -17.06
C GLY A 459 -27.05 -14.50 -18.48
N TYR A 460 -26.88 -15.63 -19.17
CA TYR A 460 -27.49 -15.87 -20.48
C TYR A 460 -28.95 -16.30 -20.35
N ILE A 461 -29.28 -17.10 -19.33
CA ILE A 461 -30.65 -17.49 -18.97
C ILE A 461 -31.49 -16.25 -18.66
N GLN A 462 -31.00 -15.32 -17.83
CA GLN A 462 -31.69 -14.05 -17.58
C GLN A 462 -31.94 -13.28 -18.89
N LEU A 463 -30.95 -13.21 -19.78
CA LEU A 463 -31.06 -12.48 -21.04
C LEU A 463 -32.07 -13.11 -22.02
N GLU A 464 -32.14 -14.43 -22.14
CA GLU A 464 -33.17 -15.08 -22.98
C GLU A 464 -34.56 -15.08 -22.31
N PHE A 465 -34.63 -15.02 -20.96
CA PHE A 465 -35.86 -14.85 -20.18
C PHE A 465 -36.44 -13.42 -20.32
N ASP A 466 -35.60 -12.40 -20.24
CA ASP A 466 -35.96 -10.99 -20.51
C ASP A 466 -36.48 -10.82 -21.96
N LEU A 467 -35.96 -11.62 -22.89
CA LEU A 467 -36.41 -11.72 -24.29
C LEU A 467 -37.62 -12.67 -24.49
N ARG A 468 -38.11 -13.33 -23.44
CA ARG A 468 -39.24 -14.30 -23.43
C ARG A 468 -39.08 -15.51 -24.35
N GLU A 469 -37.84 -15.91 -24.68
CA GLU A 469 -37.57 -17.06 -25.54
C GLU A 469 -37.37 -18.35 -24.72
N PHE A 470 -38.45 -18.80 -24.08
CA PHE A 470 -38.45 -19.89 -23.10
C PHE A 470 -37.89 -21.23 -23.63
N ASP A 471 -38.12 -21.58 -24.90
CA ASP A 471 -37.53 -22.79 -25.49
C ASP A 471 -36.00 -22.72 -25.59
N ARG A 472 -35.42 -21.52 -25.73
CA ARG A 472 -33.97 -21.35 -25.61
C ARG A 472 -33.53 -21.52 -24.16
N VAL A 473 -34.27 -20.93 -23.21
CA VAL A 473 -34.00 -21.04 -21.77
C VAL A 473 -34.00 -22.51 -21.32
N ARG A 474 -34.94 -23.34 -21.80
CA ARG A 474 -34.95 -24.80 -21.64
C ARG A 474 -33.62 -25.41 -22.08
N THR A 475 -33.22 -25.19 -23.33
CA THR A 475 -31.94 -25.73 -23.85
C THR A 475 -30.68 -25.15 -23.20
N LEU A 476 -30.79 -24.08 -22.40
CA LEU A 476 -29.69 -23.54 -21.58
C LEU A 476 -29.66 -24.16 -20.18
N TYR A 477 -30.82 -24.46 -19.57
CA TYR A 477 -30.87 -25.25 -18.33
C TYR A 477 -30.44 -26.70 -18.58
N GLU A 478 -30.87 -27.33 -19.66
CA GLU A 478 -30.39 -28.66 -20.09
C GLU A 478 -28.86 -28.70 -20.15
N LYS A 479 -28.24 -27.77 -20.91
CA LYS A 479 -26.76 -27.68 -21.04
C LYS A 479 -26.06 -27.25 -19.75
N TYR A 480 -26.76 -26.58 -18.83
CA TYR A 480 -26.21 -26.22 -17.53
C TYR A 480 -26.18 -27.44 -16.61
N ILE A 481 -27.22 -28.27 -16.64
CA ILE A 481 -27.33 -29.55 -15.94
C ILE A 481 -26.35 -30.58 -16.54
N GLU A 482 -26.18 -30.65 -17.87
CA GLU A 482 -25.15 -31.48 -18.52
C GLU A 482 -23.72 -31.14 -18.04
N TYR A 483 -23.47 -29.86 -17.73
CA TYR A 483 -22.16 -29.39 -17.29
C TYR A 483 -21.93 -29.58 -15.78
N ASP A 484 -22.94 -29.31 -14.95
CA ASP A 484 -22.86 -29.43 -13.49
C ASP A 484 -24.14 -30.07 -12.91
N PRO A 485 -24.27 -31.42 -13.00
CA PRO A 485 -25.39 -32.14 -12.40
C PRO A 485 -25.49 -31.98 -10.88
N SER A 486 -24.41 -31.56 -10.22
CA SER A 486 -24.31 -31.49 -8.75
C SER A 486 -25.00 -30.26 -8.16
N ASN A 487 -25.18 -29.19 -8.94
CA ASN A 487 -25.68 -27.91 -8.43
C ASN A 487 -27.20 -27.93 -8.26
N SER A 488 -27.67 -28.17 -7.03
CA SER A 488 -29.09 -28.09 -6.64
C SER A 488 -29.76 -26.77 -7.04
N SER A 489 -29.03 -25.64 -7.07
CA SER A 489 -29.57 -24.35 -7.53
C SER A 489 -29.72 -24.23 -9.05
N ALA A 490 -29.23 -25.19 -9.84
CA ALA A 490 -29.56 -25.32 -11.26
C ALA A 490 -30.93 -25.98 -11.41
N TRP A 491 -31.12 -27.14 -10.76
CA TRP A 491 -32.35 -27.92 -10.76
C TRP A 491 -33.56 -27.13 -10.24
N ILE A 492 -33.43 -26.49 -9.08
CA ILE A 492 -34.51 -25.67 -8.49
C ILE A 492 -34.91 -24.55 -9.45
N LYS A 493 -33.95 -23.87 -10.08
CA LYS A 493 -34.24 -22.74 -10.99
C LYS A 493 -34.79 -23.15 -12.35
N TYR A 494 -34.55 -24.39 -12.77
CA TYR A 494 -35.22 -24.94 -13.95
C TYR A 494 -36.66 -25.33 -13.62
N ALA A 495 -36.91 -25.91 -12.44
CA ALA A 495 -38.25 -26.19 -11.94
C ALA A 495 -39.08 -24.91 -11.72
N GLU A 496 -38.51 -23.88 -11.07
CA GLU A 496 -39.11 -22.53 -10.92
C GLU A 496 -39.61 -21.97 -12.27
N LEU A 497 -38.85 -22.19 -13.35
CA LEU A 497 -39.18 -21.72 -14.70
C LEU A 497 -40.34 -22.53 -15.32
N GLU A 498 -40.31 -23.86 -15.27
CA GLU A 498 -41.39 -24.66 -15.86
C GLU A 498 -42.70 -24.52 -15.08
N THR A 499 -42.65 -24.26 -13.76
CA THR A 499 -43.82 -23.85 -12.97
C THR A 499 -44.38 -22.50 -13.41
N GLN A 500 -43.53 -21.50 -13.69
CA GLN A 500 -43.94 -20.22 -14.29
C GLN A 500 -44.48 -20.34 -15.73
N LEU A 501 -44.27 -21.49 -16.37
CA LEU A 501 -44.78 -21.83 -17.72
C LEU A 501 -45.92 -22.87 -17.67
N GLU A 502 -46.41 -23.20 -16.47
CA GLU A 502 -47.49 -24.14 -16.19
C GLU A 502 -47.28 -25.58 -16.73
N ASP A 503 -46.03 -25.99 -17.02
CA ASP A 503 -45.72 -27.38 -17.39
C ASP A 503 -45.32 -28.19 -16.16
N PHE A 504 -46.28 -28.36 -15.25
CA PHE A 504 -46.16 -29.15 -14.02
C PHE A 504 -45.71 -30.59 -14.28
N SER A 505 -46.00 -31.13 -15.48
CA SER A 505 -45.54 -32.45 -15.92
C SER A 505 -44.02 -32.49 -16.08
N ARG A 506 -43.43 -31.45 -16.69
CA ARG A 506 -41.98 -31.29 -16.80
C ARG A 506 -41.35 -30.91 -15.47
N THR A 507 -41.96 -30.04 -14.67
CA THR A 507 -41.47 -29.68 -13.33
C THR A 507 -41.25 -30.94 -12.45
N ARG A 508 -42.24 -31.83 -12.38
CA ARG A 508 -42.14 -33.10 -11.66
C ARG A 508 -41.02 -34.01 -12.19
N ALA A 509 -40.91 -34.11 -13.53
CA ALA A 509 -39.83 -34.87 -14.16
C ALA A 509 -38.43 -34.28 -13.87
N ILE A 510 -38.29 -32.95 -13.83
CA ILE A 510 -37.04 -32.25 -13.47
C ILE A 510 -36.65 -32.55 -12.02
N PHE A 511 -37.60 -32.51 -11.08
CA PHE A 511 -37.32 -32.82 -9.67
C PHE A 511 -36.94 -34.29 -9.44
N GLU A 512 -37.67 -35.25 -10.00
CA GLU A 512 -37.31 -36.69 -9.91
C GLU A 512 -35.96 -36.98 -10.59
N LEU A 513 -35.68 -36.36 -11.75
CA LEU A 513 -34.35 -36.45 -12.40
C LEU A 513 -33.24 -35.87 -11.53
N GLY A 514 -33.47 -34.72 -10.90
CA GLY A 514 -32.51 -34.12 -9.97
C GLY A 514 -32.26 -35.00 -8.75
N ILE A 515 -33.30 -35.52 -8.12
CA ILE A 515 -33.22 -36.43 -6.96
C ILE A 515 -32.53 -37.75 -7.32
N SER A 516 -32.65 -38.23 -8.56
CA SER A 516 -31.95 -39.44 -9.02
C SER A 516 -30.42 -39.29 -9.12
N GLN A 517 -29.86 -38.07 -9.04
CA GLN A 517 -28.42 -37.85 -9.15
C GLN A 517 -27.66 -38.26 -7.88
N PRO A 518 -26.63 -39.12 -7.97
CA PRO A 518 -25.94 -39.67 -6.80
C PRO A 518 -24.97 -38.70 -6.10
N GLN A 519 -24.76 -37.49 -6.63
CA GLN A 519 -23.81 -36.50 -6.10
C GLN A 519 -24.35 -35.06 -6.18
N LEU A 520 -25.37 -34.76 -5.38
CA LEU A 520 -25.95 -33.42 -5.24
C LEU A 520 -25.23 -32.60 -4.15
N SER A 521 -24.89 -31.35 -4.46
CA SER A 521 -24.51 -30.33 -3.47
C SER A 521 -25.74 -29.87 -2.68
N MET A 522 -25.78 -30.18 -1.38
CA MET A 522 -26.90 -29.92 -0.46
C MET A 522 -28.25 -30.50 -0.97
N PRO A 523 -28.43 -31.83 -0.93
CA PRO A 523 -29.67 -32.49 -1.41
C PRO A 523 -30.93 -31.96 -0.71
N GLU A 524 -30.82 -31.59 0.57
CA GLU A 524 -31.91 -31.06 1.41
C GLU A 524 -32.68 -29.90 0.76
N LEU A 525 -31.99 -29.02 0.03
CA LEU A 525 -32.61 -27.86 -0.61
C LEU A 525 -33.48 -28.27 -1.82
N LEU A 526 -33.05 -29.27 -2.58
CA LEU A 526 -33.81 -29.80 -3.71
C LEU A 526 -35.04 -30.58 -3.24
N TRP A 527 -34.86 -31.41 -2.19
CA TRP A 527 -35.96 -32.12 -1.55
C TRP A 527 -37.00 -31.16 -0.95
N LYS A 528 -36.58 -30.10 -0.26
CA LYS A 528 -37.51 -29.08 0.25
C LYS A 528 -38.24 -28.39 -0.91
N ALA A 529 -37.53 -27.94 -1.94
CA ALA A 529 -38.15 -27.25 -3.08
C ALA A 529 -39.17 -28.13 -3.83
N TYR A 530 -38.93 -29.45 -3.95
CA TYR A 530 -39.91 -30.35 -4.57
C TYR A 530 -41.13 -30.59 -3.66
N ILE A 531 -40.91 -30.73 -2.35
CA ILE A 531 -42.00 -30.84 -1.37
C ILE A 531 -42.84 -29.55 -1.38
N ASP A 532 -42.21 -28.38 -1.25
CA ASP A 532 -42.85 -27.06 -1.29
C ASP A 532 -43.76 -26.94 -2.53
N PHE A 533 -43.24 -27.30 -3.72
CA PHE A 533 -43.99 -27.30 -4.97
C PHE A 533 -45.24 -28.22 -4.96
N GLU A 534 -45.13 -29.46 -4.50
CA GLU A 534 -46.31 -30.35 -4.37
C GLU A 534 -47.28 -29.86 -3.26
N THR A 535 -46.84 -29.02 -2.32
CA THR A 535 -47.74 -28.32 -1.36
C THR A 535 -48.51 -27.16 -2.02
N GLU A 536 -47.87 -26.39 -2.90
CA GLU A 536 -48.48 -25.27 -3.64
C GLU A 536 -49.56 -25.76 -4.63
N GLU A 537 -49.32 -26.91 -5.27
CA GLU A 537 -50.30 -27.61 -6.13
C GLU A 537 -51.40 -28.38 -5.36
N GLY A 538 -51.32 -28.46 -4.02
CA GLY A 538 -52.31 -29.11 -3.15
C GLY A 538 -52.24 -30.64 -3.07
N GLU A 539 -51.21 -31.27 -3.64
CA GLU A 539 -51.14 -32.71 -3.91
C GLU A 539 -50.62 -33.53 -2.70
N ARG A 540 -51.43 -33.55 -1.62
CA ARG A 540 -51.10 -34.18 -0.33
C ARG A 540 -50.53 -35.60 -0.43
N GLU A 541 -51.08 -36.47 -1.27
CA GLU A 541 -50.58 -37.85 -1.42
C GLU A 541 -49.17 -37.93 -2.01
N LYS A 542 -48.87 -37.06 -2.99
CA LYS A 542 -47.54 -36.98 -3.60
C LYS A 542 -46.53 -36.47 -2.58
N ALA A 543 -46.85 -35.36 -1.91
CA ALA A 543 -46.03 -34.79 -0.85
C ALA A 543 -45.75 -35.80 0.29
N ARG A 544 -46.78 -36.54 0.77
CA ARG A 544 -46.63 -37.65 1.73
C ARG A 544 -45.60 -38.69 1.25
N SER A 545 -45.68 -39.11 -0.01
CA SER A 545 -44.71 -40.07 -0.58
C SER A 545 -43.28 -39.53 -0.63
N LEU A 546 -43.09 -38.22 -0.87
CA LEU A 546 -41.78 -37.57 -0.86
C LEU A 546 -41.21 -37.47 0.56
N TYR A 547 -42.03 -37.12 1.55
CA TYR A 547 -41.63 -37.16 2.96
C TYR A 547 -41.22 -38.57 3.39
N GLU A 548 -41.97 -39.63 3.04
CA GLU A 548 -41.55 -41.00 3.37
C GLU A 548 -40.24 -41.41 2.66
N ARG A 549 -40.03 -41.05 1.39
CA ARG A 549 -38.74 -41.26 0.71
C ARG A 549 -37.59 -40.53 1.41
N LEU A 550 -37.79 -39.26 1.78
CA LEU A 550 -36.78 -38.43 2.46
C LEU A 550 -36.47 -38.92 3.87
N LEU A 551 -37.46 -39.41 4.60
CA LEU A 551 -37.31 -40.03 5.92
C LEU A 551 -36.52 -41.34 5.84
N ASN A 552 -36.79 -42.19 4.83
CA ASN A 552 -36.01 -43.40 4.57
C ASN A 552 -34.55 -43.10 4.19
N LEU A 553 -34.27 -41.95 3.58
CA LEU A 553 -32.91 -41.56 3.16
C LEU A 553 -32.10 -40.87 4.28
N SER A 554 -32.73 -39.99 5.07
CA SER A 554 -32.04 -39.09 6.00
C SER A 554 -32.37 -39.32 7.48
N GLY A 555 -33.59 -39.78 7.81
CA GLY A 555 -34.04 -40.10 9.16
C GLY A 555 -33.92 -38.99 10.22
N HIS A 556 -33.71 -37.74 9.82
CA HIS A 556 -33.30 -36.63 10.69
C HIS A 556 -34.51 -35.82 11.21
N VAL A 557 -34.44 -35.35 12.47
CA VAL A 557 -35.57 -34.70 13.19
C VAL A 557 -36.26 -33.60 12.40
N LYS A 558 -35.51 -32.72 11.72
CA LYS A 558 -36.09 -31.60 10.99
C LYS A 558 -37.09 -32.06 9.92
N VAL A 559 -36.86 -33.24 9.31
CA VAL A 559 -37.77 -33.82 8.32
C VAL A 559 -39.06 -34.30 9.00
N TRP A 560 -38.94 -35.01 10.14
CA TRP A 560 -40.09 -35.42 10.95
C TRP A 560 -40.94 -34.22 11.41
N ILE A 561 -40.30 -33.14 11.87
CA ILE A 561 -40.98 -31.89 12.25
C ILE A 561 -41.69 -31.26 11.04
N SER A 562 -41.00 -31.10 9.90
CA SER A 562 -41.63 -30.53 8.70
C SER A 562 -42.79 -31.39 8.18
N TYR A 563 -42.70 -32.72 8.29
CA TYR A 563 -43.77 -33.61 7.85
C TYR A 563 -45.00 -33.51 8.77
N ALA A 564 -44.81 -33.49 10.09
CA ALA A 564 -45.91 -33.33 11.04
C ALA A 564 -46.59 -31.96 10.93
N LEU A 565 -45.82 -30.88 10.73
CA LEU A 565 -46.37 -29.54 10.48
C LEU A 565 -47.10 -29.45 9.13
N PHE A 566 -46.60 -30.12 8.09
CA PHE A 566 -47.24 -30.18 6.78
C PHE A 566 -48.65 -30.81 6.83
N GLU A 567 -48.81 -31.95 7.49
CA GLU A 567 -50.14 -32.61 7.62
C GLU A 567 -51.18 -31.70 8.31
N ALA A 568 -50.73 -30.79 9.18
CA ALA A 568 -51.57 -29.80 9.84
C ALA A 568 -51.78 -28.51 9.05
N THR A 569 -51.02 -28.24 7.98
CA THR A 569 -51.26 -27.05 7.15
C THR A 569 -52.53 -27.21 6.31
N PRO A 570 -53.46 -26.25 6.35
CA PRO A 570 -54.55 -26.19 5.38
C PRO A 570 -53.93 -25.93 4.01
N LEU A 571 -54.30 -26.72 3.01
CA LEU A 571 -53.80 -26.59 1.64
C LEU A 571 -54.95 -26.24 0.69
N PRO A 572 -54.69 -25.57 -0.44
CA PRO A 572 -55.70 -25.39 -1.48
C PRO A 572 -56.22 -26.73 -1.99
N ILE A 573 -57.48 -26.76 -2.46
CA ILE A 573 -57.98 -27.85 -3.32
C ILE A 573 -57.07 -28.03 -4.54
N SER A 574 -56.89 -29.29 -4.95
CA SER A 574 -56.01 -29.68 -6.06
C SER A 574 -56.39 -28.95 -7.35
N ARG A 575 -55.41 -28.62 -8.20
CA ARG A 575 -55.66 -27.83 -9.41
C ARG A 575 -56.70 -28.48 -10.34
N ALA A 576 -56.72 -29.82 -10.43
CA ALA A 576 -57.69 -30.55 -11.25
C ALA A 576 -59.15 -30.36 -10.79
N GLU A 577 -59.39 -30.25 -9.48
CA GLU A 577 -60.72 -29.98 -8.91
C GLU A 577 -61.03 -28.46 -8.90
N ARG A 578 -60.01 -27.60 -8.97
CA ARG A 578 -60.18 -26.14 -9.11
C ARG A 578 -60.58 -25.75 -10.53
N GLU A 579 -60.13 -26.48 -11.55
CA GLU A 579 -60.52 -26.27 -12.96
C GLU A 579 -61.97 -26.74 -13.26
N GLU A 580 -62.64 -27.42 -12.32
CA GLU A 580 -64.08 -27.73 -12.37
C GLU A 580 -64.98 -26.72 -11.62
N LEU A 581 -64.42 -25.66 -11.03
CA LEU A 581 -65.16 -24.59 -10.33
C LEU A 581 -65.26 -23.33 -11.20
N ASP A 582 -66.49 -22.84 -11.42
CA ASP A 582 -66.77 -21.66 -12.25
C ASP A 582 -66.09 -20.36 -11.72
N GLU A 583 -65.72 -19.48 -12.66
CA GLU A 583 -64.87 -18.28 -12.46
C GLU A 583 -65.40 -17.20 -11.48
N GLU A 584 -66.59 -17.36 -10.89
CA GLU A 584 -67.24 -16.32 -10.05
C GLU A 584 -66.89 -16.40 -8.55
N THR A 585 -65.98 -17.28 -8.12
CA THR A 585 -65.58 -17.42 -6.70
C THR A 585 -64.18 -16.84 -6.45
N GLU A 586 -64.08 -15.65 -5.83
CA GLU A 586 -62.78 -15.01 -5.52
C GLU A 586 -61.96 -15.76 -4.44
N ASP A 587 -62.62 -16.53 -3.57
CA ASP A 587 -61.99 -17.31 -2.51
C ASP A 587 -61.74 -18.77 -2.95
N ILE A 588 -60.46 -19.15 -3.08
CA ILE A 588 -60.05 -20.55 -3.33
C ILE A 588 -60.41 -21.41 -2.11
N PRO A 589 -61.18 -22.50 -2.25
CA PRO A 589 -61.46 -23.37 -1.11
C PRO A 589 -60.19 -24.06 -0.60
N MET A 590 -59.96 -23.99 0.70
CA MET A 590 -58.87 -24.68 1.39
C MET A 590 -59.40 -25.94 2.08
N VAL A 591 -58.68 -27.05 1.92
CA VAL A 591 -58.91 -28.28 2.69
C VAL A 591 -58.16 -28.15 4.01
N GLU A 592 -58.88 -28.18 5.13
CA GLU A 592 -58.28 -28.12 6.46
C GLU A 592 -57.24 -29.24 6.69
N GLY A 593 -56.29 -29.01 7.60
CA GLY A 593 -55.22 -29.97 7.91
C GLY A 593 -55.70 -31.10 8.83
N ASP A 594 -55.24 -32.33 8.59
CA ASP A 594 -55.60 -33.51 9.38
C ASP A 594 -54.82 -33.54 10.71
N ILE A 595 -55.26 -32.77 11.71
CA ILE A 595 -54.60 -32.62 13.02
C ILE A 595 -54.30 -33.99 13.68
N GLU A 596 -55.18 -34.98 13.51
CA GLU A 596 -54.96 -36.34 14.03
C GLU A 596 -53.82 -37.08 13.33
N THR A 597 -53.58 -36.83 12.04
CA THR A 597 -52.45 -37.43 11.31
C THR A 597 -51.13 -36.76 11.67
N ALA A 598 -51.12 -35.42 11.82
CA ALA A 598 -49.97 -34.67 12.32
C ALA A 598 -49.51 -35.21 13.69
N ARG A 599 -50.45 -35.45 14.61
CA ARG A 599 -50.21 -36.11 15.91
C ARG A 599 -49.63 -37.52 15.75
N GLN A 600 -50.18 -38.34 14.84
CA GLN A 600 -49.63 -39.67 14.54
C GLN A 600 -48.20 -39.62 13.96
N VAL A 601 -47.85 -38.59 13.18
CA VAL A 601 -46.49 -38.38 12.67
C VAL A 601 -45.52 -37.99 13.79
N PHE A 602 -45.89 -37.06 14.69
CA PHE A 602 -45.09 -36.77 15.88
C PHE A 602 -44.86 -38.03 16.74
N ASP A 603 -45.90 -38.84 16.91
CA ASP A 603 -45.87 -40.06 17.70
C ASP A 603 -45.03 -41.19 17.02
N ARG A 604 -44.99 -41.23 15.69
CA ARG A 604 -44.10 -42.10 14.88
C ARG A 604 -42.64 -41.63 14.96
N ALA A 605 -42.41 -40.32 14.88
CA ALA A 605 -41.10 -39.69 15.02
C ALA A 605 -40.49 -39.91 16.41
N TYR A 606 -41.28 -39.76 17.48
CA TYR A 606 -40.83 -39.99 18.86
C TYR A 606 -40.36 -41.46 19.06
N LYS A 607 -41.07 -42.43 18.46
CA LYS A 607 -40.71 -43.85 18.50
C LYS A 607 -39.45 -44.17 17.69
N ASP A 608 -39.30 -43.57 16.51
CA ASP A 608 -38.08 -43.70 15.68
C ASP A 608 -36.84 -43.13 16.39
N LEU A 609 -36.92 -41.89 16.90
CA LEU A 609 -35.84 -41.25 17.68
C LEU A 609 -35.56 -41.96 19.02
N LYS A 610 -36.58 -42.59 19.64
CA LYS A 610 -36.38 -43.46 20.80
C LYS A 610 -35.57 -44.71 20.42
N SER A 611 -35.86 -45.34 19.28
CA SER A 611 -35.11 -46.51 18.80
C SER A 611 -33.65 -46.20 18.44
N LYS A 612 -33.39 -45.01 17.89
CA LYS A 612 -32.05 -44.52 17.51
C LYS A 612 -31.25 -43.95 18.69
N GLY A 613 -31.91 -43.62 19.81
CA GLY A 613 -31.27 -43.14 21.04
C GLY A 613 -30.80 -41.68 21.03
N PHE A 614 -31.09 -40.90 19.97
CA PHE A 614 -30.64 -39.51 19.87
C PHE A 614 -31.39 -38.58 20.85
N LYS A 615 -30.76 -38.32 22.01
CA LYS A 615 -31.37 -37.60 23.13
C LYS A 615 -31.70 -36.14 22.81
N ALA A 616 -30.73 -35.32 22.39
CA ALA A 616 -30.95 -33.90 22.12
C ALA A 616 -31.95 -33.66 20.99
N GLU A 617 -31.88 -34.49 19.95
CA GLU A 617 -32.83 -34.56 18.83
C GLU A 617 -34.27 -34.81 19.28
N ARG A 618 -34.49 -35.71 20.25
CA ARG A 618 -35.80 -35.97 20.84
C ARG A 618 -36.35 -34.76 21.61
N VAL A 619 -35.49 -33.88 22.15
CA VAL A 619 -35.92 -32.61 22.78
C VAL A 619 -36.45 -31.63 21.74
N ALA A 620 -35.72 -31.42 20.64
CA ALA A 620 -36.16 -30.53 19.57
C ALA A 620 -37.49 -30.97 18.96
N LEU A 621 -37.74 -32.28 18.84
CA LEU A 621 -39.06 -32.81 18.47
C LEU A 621 -40.14 -32.41 19.49
N LEU A 622 -39.92 -32.65 20.78
CA LEU A 622 -40.89 -32.33 21.84
C LEU A 622 -41.14 -30.82 21.99
N GLU A 623 -40.14 -29.96 21.73
CA GLU A 623 -40.31 -28.50 21.69
C GLU A 623 -41.22 -28.09 20.53
N SER A 624 -41.01 -28.65 19.34
CA SER A 624 -41.89 -28.39 18.18
C SER A 624 -43.31 -28.96 18.37
N TRP A 625 -43.44 -30.15 18.97
CA TRP A 625 -44.75 -30.76 19.27
C TRP A 625 -45.49 -29.96 20.35
N LYS A 626 -44.79 -29.45 21.38
CA LYS A 626 -45.40 -28.58 22.38
C LYS A 626 -45.92 -27.27 21.77
N ALA A 627 -45.13 -26.64 20.90
CA ALA A 627 -45.57 -25.44 20.16
C ALA A 627 -46.77 -25.72 19.23
N PHE A 628 -46.84 -26.93 18.66
CA PHE A 628 -47.98 -27.38 17.86
C PHE A 628 -49.25 -27.59 18.69
N GLU A 629 -49.17 -28.31 19.81
CA GLU A 629 -50.33 -28.47 20.71
C GLU A 629 -50.75 -27.13 21.36
N GLU A 630 -49.83 -26.18 21.55
CA GLU A 630 -50.15 -24.81 22.01
C GLU A 630 -50.86 -23.94 20.95
N THR A 631 -50.84 -24.34 19.68
CA THR A 631 -51.50 -23.61 18.57
C THR A 631 -52.74 -24.33 18.02
N ASN A 632 -52.79 -25.66 18.11
CA ASN A 632 -53.85 -26.49 17.52
C ASN A 632 -54.58 -27.41 18.52
N GLY A 633 -54.16 -27.47 19.79
CA GLY A 633 -54.63 -28.48 20.76
C GLY A 633 -55.35 -27.93 22.00
N GLU A 634 -55.87 -28.85 22.81
CA GLU A 634 -56.43 -28.56 24.14
C GLU A 634 -55.31 -28.48 25.21
N PRO A 635 -55.51 -27.76 26.34
CA PRO A 635 -54.50 -27.65 27.40
C PRO A 635 -54.05 -29.01 27.96
N ASP A 636 -54.94 -30.00 27.99
CA ASP A 636 -54.63 -31.37 28.41
C ASP A 636 -53.63 -32.08 27.47
N ASP A 637 -53.54 -31.70 26.20
CA ASP A 637 -52.57 -32.26 25.24
C ASP A 637 -51.20 -31.60 25.37
N VAL A 638 -51.15 -30.28 25.53
CA VAL A 638 -49.92 -29.54 25.91
C VAL A 638 -49.34 -30.12 27.20
N ASP A 639 -50.19 -30.38 28.19
CA ASP A 639 -49.78 -30.95 29.48
C ASP A 639 -49.36 -32.43 29.37
N LYS A 640 -49.73 -33.17 28.32
CA LYS A 640 -49.14 -34.50 28.01
C LYS A 640 -47.74 -34.36 27.42
N VAL A 641 -47.56 -33.51 26.40
CA VAL A 641 -46.24 -33.30 25.76
C VAL A 641 -45.23 -32.74 26.76
N GLN A 642 -45.63 -31.80 27.62
CA GLN A 642 -44.76 -31.25 28.67
C GLN A 642 -44.29 -32.31 29.69
N LYS A 643 -45.01 -33.41 29.89
CA LYS A 643 -44.59 -34.53 30.76
C LYS A 643 -43.59 -35.49 30.11
N MET A 644 -43.35 -35.40 28.79
CA MET A 644 -42.37 -36.22 28.06
C MET A 644 -40.97 -35.59 27.99
N PHE A 645 -40.81 -34.32 28.37
CA PHE A 645 -39.51 -33.63 28.38
C PHE A 645 -38.48 -34.31 29.30
N PRO A 646 -37.18 -34.28 28.97
CA PRO A 646 -36.16 -34.90 29.80
C PRO A 646 -35.82 -34.04 31.02
N ILE A 647 -35.48 -34.71 32.10
CA ILE A 647 -34.86 -34.12 33.27
C ILE A 647 -33.35 -34.08 33.02
N VAL A 648 -32.75 -32.89 33.03
CA VAL A 648 -31.28 -32.76 32.95
C VAL A 648 -30.69 -33.18 34.30
N SER A 649 -29.95 -34.29 34.31
CA SER A 649 -29.34 -34.85 35.50
C SER A 649 -27.83 -34.60 35.52
N LYS A 650 -27.29 -34.23 36.69
CA LYS A 650 -25.83 -34.14 36.89
C LYS A 650 -25.28 -35.51 37.23
N LYS A 651 -24.40 -36.04 36.38
CA LYS A 651 -23.79 -37.36 36.55
C LYS A 651 -22.29 -37.20 36.76
N ARG A 652 -21.85 -37.37 38.02
CA ARG A 652 -20.41 -37.35 38.33
C ARG A 652 -19.80 -38.67 37.90
N ARG A 653 -18.97 -38.62 36.87
CA ARG A 653 -17.98 -39.67 36.59
C ARG A 653 -16.67 -39.33 37.28
N VAL A 654 -15.93 -40.38 37.58
CA VAL A 654 -14.53 -40.30 37.96
C VAL A 654 -13.81 -41.07 36.88
N ASP A 655 -13.00 -40.37 36.09
CA ASP A 655 -12.23 -41.03 35.03
C ASP A 655 -11.02 -41.76 35.65
N GLU A 656 -10.33 -42.59 34.86
CA GLU A 656 -9.33 -43.53 35.39
C GLU A 656 -8.12 -42.85 36.07
N THR A 657 -7.95 -41.53 35.87
CA THR A 657 -6.95 -40.67 36.53
C THR A 657 -7.41 -40.07 37.86
N GLY A 658 -8.64 -40.34 38.31
CA GLY A 658 -9.18 -39.93 39.62
C GLY A 658 -9.76 -38.51 39.68
N GLN A 659 -9.84 -37.78 38.56
CA GLN A 659 -10.51 -36.49 38.51
C GLN A 659 -12.03 -36.66 38.31
N VAL A 660 -12.83 -35.78 38.93
CA VAL A 660 -14.29 -35.79 38.81
C VAL A 660 -14.72 -34.91 37.65
N VAL A 661 -15.20 -35.52 36.57
CA VAL A 661 -15.81 -34.80 35.44
C VAL A 661 -17.32 -34.69 35.68
N GLU A 662 -17.86 -33.47 35.61
CA GLU A 662 -19.30 -33.21 35.77
C GLU A 662 -20.01 -33.28 34.40
N ASP A 663 -20.33 -34.50 33.96
CA ASP A 663 -21.17 -34.75 32.79
C ASP A 663 -22.64 -34.35 33.06
N TRP A 664 -23.27 -33.77 32.04
CA TRP A 664 -24.69 -33.43 32.02
C TRP A 664 -25.45 -34.45 31.16
N ASP A 665 -26.18 -35.36 31.80
CA ASP A 665 -26.89 -36.45 31.11
C ASP A 665 -28.40 -36.15 31.07
N MET A 666 -28.95 -36.00 29.85
CA MET A 666 -30.39 -35.80 29.63
C MET A 666 -31.15 -37.11 29.85
N VAL A 667 -32.14 -37.13 30.75
CA VAL A 667 -32.87 -38.36 31.10
C VAL A 667 -34.36 -38.19 30.81
N PHE A 668 -34.87 -38.91 29.81
CA PHE A 668 -36.30 -38.93 29.48
C PHE A 668 -37.08 -39.75 30.50
N ALA A 669 -38.25 -39.25 30.91
CA ALA A 669 -39.09 -39.90 31.92
C ALA A 669 -39.53 -41.32 31.51
N ASP A 670 -39.71 -41.57 30.21
CA ASP A 670 -40.07 -42.89 29.68
C ASP A 670 -38.88 -43.88 29.67
N ASP A 671 -37.66 -43.39 29.44
CA ASP A 671 -36.46 -44.23 29.34
C ASP A 671 -36.05 -44.76 30.74
N GLU A 672 -36.28 -44.01 31.83
CA GLU A 672 -36.18 -44.55 33.20
C GLU A 672 -37.30 -45.54 33.54
N ARG A 673 -38.50 -45.32 33.02
CA ARG A 673 -39.70 -46.11 33.31
C ARG A 673 -39.56 -47.57 32.87
N GLU A 674 -38.88 -47.79 31.75
CA GLU A 674 -38.57 -49.12 31.21
C GLU A 674 -37.26 -49.69 31.79
N SER A 675 -36.25 -48.86 32.03
CA SER A 675 -34.92 -49.34 32.47
C SER A 675 -34.79 -49.62 33.97
N ASN A 676 -35.47 -48.87 34.85
CA ASN A 676 -35.53 -49.18 36.29
C ASN A 676 -36.77 -48.55 36.98
N PRO A 677 -37.88 -49.29 37.13
CA PRO A 677 -39.11 -48.80 37.80
C PRO A 677 -38.95 -48.39 39.27
N ALA A 678 -37.84 -48.75 39.93
CA ALA A 678 -37.55 -48.41 41.32
C ALA A 678 -36.97 -46.99 41.48
N THR A 679 -35.98 -46.60 40.67
CA THR A 679 -35.38 -45.25 40.73
C THR A 679 -36.37 -44.18 40.30
N PHE A 680 -37.19 -44.44 39.27
CA PHE A 680 -38.21 -43.49 38.81
C PHE A 680 -39.18 -43.09 39.93
N LYS A 681 -39.63 -44.05 40.75
CA LYS A 681 -40.46 -43.76 41.94
C LYS A 681 -39.72 -42.94 42.99
N PHE A 682 -38.44 -43.22 43.21
CA PHE A 682 -37.61 -42.43 44.14
C PHE A 682 -37.42 -40.99 43.65
N LEU A 683 -37.23 -40.79 42.33
CA LEU A 683 -37.16 -39.48 41.69
C LEU A 683 -38.49 -38.72 41.76
N GLN A 684 -39.62 -39.41 41.55
CA GLN A 684 -40.95 -38.82 41.77
C GLN A 684 -41.15 -38.39 43.23
N PHE A 685 -40.78 -39.22 44.22
CA PHE A 685 -40.87 -38.82 45.63
C PHE A 685 -39.92 -37.66 45.97
N ALA A 686 -38.72 -37.61 45.38
CA ALA A 686 -37.80 -36.49 45.55
C ALA A 686 -38.35 -35.19 44.93
N HIS A 687 -39.01 -35.26 43.78
CA HIS A 687 -39.65 -34.11 43.15
C HIS A 687 -40.90 -33.65 43.92
N GLN A 688 -41.74 -34.57 44.38
CA GLN A 688 -42.87 -34.28 45.27
C GLN A 688 -42.40 -33.64 46.58
N TRP A 689 -41.30 -34.12 47.16
CA TRP A 689 -40.68 -33.50 48.34
C TRP A 689 -40.15 -32.09 48.04
N ALA A 690 -39.51 -31.88 46.89
CA ALA A 690 -39.04 -30.56 46.46
C ALA A 690 -40.19 -29.57 46.19
N GLN A 691 -41.30 -30.04 45.60
CA GLN A 691 -42.52 -29.24 45.42
C GLN A 691 -43.20 -28.95 46.76
N ALA A 692 -43.37 -29.95 47.65
CA ALA A 692 -43.90 -29.76 49.01
C ALA A 692 -43.05 -28.77 49.83
N LYS A 693 -41.73 -28.76 49.61
CA LYS A 693 -40.80 -27.81 50.21
C LYS A 693 -40.90 -26.39 49.62
N LYS A 694 -41.41 -26.24 48.39
CA LYS A 694 -41.79 -24.94 47.80
C LYS A 694 -43.19 -24.48 48.24
N THR A 695 -44.13 -25.39 48.54
CA THR A 695 -45.51 -25.06 48.92
C THR A 695 -45.77 -25.06 50.44
N GLY A 696 -44.81 -25.51 51.26
CA GLY A 696 -44.81 -25.32 52.72
C GLY A 696 -45.58 -26.36 53.54
N ALA A 697 -45.98 -27.50 52.96
CA ALA A 697 -46.73 -28.56 53.65
C ALA A 697 -45.83 -29.75 54.03
N ALA A 698 -45.96 -30.26 55.26
CA ALA A 698 -45.15 -31.36 55.79
C ALA A 698 -45.97 -32.67 55.97
N PRO A 699 -45.59 -33.78 55.32
CA PRO A 699 -46.22 -35.08 55.52
C PRO A 699 -45.59 -35.87 56.68
N SER A 700 -46.41 -36.69 57.36
CA SER A 700 -46.00 -37.55 58.47
C SER A 700 -45.46 -38.91 58.00
N ALA A 701 -44.61 -39.54 58.82
CA ALA A 701 -43.93 -40.80 58.49
C ALA A 701 -44.53 -41.99 59.25
N VAL A 702 -44.73 -43.11 58.55
CA VAL A 702 -44.97 -44.45 59.12
C VAL A 702 -44.14 -45.47 58.31
N LEU A 703 -43.44 -46.37 59.01
CA LEU A 703 -42.65 -47.46 58.42
C LEU A 703 -42.86 -48.75 59.23
N PRO A 704 -42.89 -49.91 58.56
CA PRO A 704 -42.40 -51.14 59.16
C PRO A 704 -41.43 -51.92 58.23
N ILE A 705 -40.21 -52.16 58.73
CA ILE A 705 -39.59 -53.48 59.00
C ILE A 705 -40.05 -54.63 58.05
N ALA A 706 -39.18 -55.40 57.38
CA ALA A 706 -37.79 -55.81 57.67
C ALA A 706 -36.88 -55.68 56.39
N SER A 707 -35.71 -56.31 56.18
CA SER A 707 -34.95 -57.37 56.88
C SER A 707 -33.43 -57.32 56.57
N ARG A 708 -32.66 -58.35 56.95
CA ARG A 708 -31.28 -58.64 56.50
C ARG A 708 -31.06 -60.16 56.43
N SER A 709 -30.24 -60.60 55.47
CA SER A 709 -29.31 -61.72 55.67
C SER A 709 -28.03 -61.46 54.85
N THR A 710 -26.91 -62.05 55.26
CA THR A 710 -25.55 -61.66 54.83
C THR A 710 -24.71 -62.86 54.47
N GLN A 711 -23.86 -62.74 53.46
CA GLN A 711 -22.69 -63.61 53.26
C GLN A 711 -21.51 -62.83 52.65
N GLU A 712 -20.53 -62.56 53.50
CA GLU A 712 -19.10 -62.48 53.17
C GLU A 712 -18.61 -63.93 52.90
N SER A 713 -17.53 -64.28 52.18
CA SER A 713 -16.44 -63.59 51.44
C SER A 713 -15.96 -64.55 50.30
N GLU A 714 -14.82 -64.50 49.59
CA GLU A 714 -13.56 -63.72 49.70
C GLU A 714 -12.77 -63.63 48.35
N GLN A 715 -11.44 -63.47 48.44
CA GLN A 715 -10.35 -63.32 47.46
C GLN A 715 -10.08 -64.63 46.65
N ALA A 716 -9.29 -64.70 45.55
CA ALA A 716 -8.13 -63.87 45.15
C ALA A 716 -7.70 -64.00 43.65
N ASN A 717 -7.02 -62.95 43.16
CA ASN A 717 -5.93 -62.90 42.15
C ASN A 717 -5.90 -63.83 40.91
N SER A 718 -6.00 -63.24 39.70
CA SER A 718 -4.84 -62.80 38.88
C SER A 718 -5.22 -62.45 37.42
N ALA A 719 -4.37 -61.87 36.55
CA ALA A 719 -3.62 -60.60 36.59
C ALA A 719 -2.76 -60.45 35.30
N LYS A 720 -2.62 -59.23 34.75
CA LYS A 720 -1.95 -58.85 33.46
C LYS A 720 -2.72 -59.26 32.20
N GLY A 721 -2.69 -58.54 31.07
CA GLY A 721 -2.06 -57.24 30.68
C GLY A 721 -2.26 -57.01 29.15
N SER A 722 -1.97 -55.87 28.51
CA SER A 722 -1.37 -54.58 28.96
C SER A 722 -1.34 -53.53 27.83
N ARG A 723 -1.46 -52.22 28.16
CA ARG A 723 -0.91 -51.02 27.44
C ARG A 723 -1.46 -50.67 26.04
N GLU A 724 -1.29 -49.45 25.51
CA GLU A 724 -0.59 -48.18 25.90
C GLU A 724 -1.57 -47.01 25.59
N ASP A 725 -1.86 -46.04 26.48
CA ASP A 725 -1.10 -44.84 26.94
C ASP A 725 -1.29 -43.56 26.05
N ASP A 726 -1.69 -42.44 26.68
CA ASP A 726 -2.14 -41.14 26.08
C ASP A 726 -1.09 -40.01 26.06
N ALA A 727 -1.30 -38.98 25.21
CA ALA A 727 -0.89 -37.56 25.46
C ALA A 727 -1.47 -36.56 24.41
N ALA A 728 -1.66 -35.26 24.64
CA ALA A 728 -1.99 -34.45 25.83
C ALA A 728 -2.14 -32.95 25.45
N SER A 729 -3.04 -32.19 26.12
CA SER A 729 -2.95 -30.71 26.38
C SER A 729 -3.01 -29.74 25.16
N ASP A 730 -3.30 -28.42 25.26
CA ASP A 730 -3.80 -27.59 26.39
C ASP A 730 -4.62 -26.35 25.89
N VAL A 731 -5.01 -25.45 26.80
CA VAL A 731 -6.01 -24.37 26.62
C VAL A 731 -5.41 -22.94 26.74
N ALA A 732 -6.11 -21.94 26.15
CA ALA A 732 -6.03 -20.48 26.43
C ALA A 732 -4.75 -19.71 25.97
N SER A 733 -4.74 -18.38 25.78
CA SER A 733 -5.81 -17.38 25.51
C SER A 733 -5.20 -16.00 25.15
N SER A 734 -6.05 -15.03 24.73
CA SER A 734 -5.89 -13.57 24.93
C SER A 734 -4.94 -12.75 24.01
N GLN A 735 -5.38 -11.50 23.75
CA GLN A 735 -4.65 -10.31 23.23
C GLN A 735 -4.10 -10.31 21.79
N GLY A 736 -4.10 -9.12 21.16
CA GLY A 736 -3.37 -8.85 19.92
C GLY A 736 -4.19 -8.11 18.85
N ASP A 737 -4.17 -6.78 18.95
CA ASP A 737 -4.74 -5.82 18.00
C ASP A 737 -4.06 -5.82 16.59
N ASP A 738 -4.64 -5.02 15.69
CA ASP A 738 -4.05 -4.32 14.53
C ASP A 738 -3.54 -5.08 13.26
N ASP A 739 -4.20 -4.74 12.15
CA ASP A 739 -3.68 -4.26 10.85
C ASP A 739 -2.90 -5.13 9.80
N GLU A 740 -3.21 -4.76 8.54
CA GLU A 740 -2.45 -4.83 7.26
C GLU A 740 -1.74 -6.14 6.79
N GLU A 741 -2.28 -6.77 5.73
CA GLU A 741 -1.81 -6.65 4.31
C GLU A 741 -2.81 -7.23 3.26
#